data_AF-A0A940A5V1-F1
#
_entry.id   AF-A0A940A5V1-F1
#
_cell.length_a   1.000
_cell.length_b   1.000
_cell.length_c   1.000
_cell.angle_alpha   90.00
_cell.angle_beta   90.00
_cell.angle_gamma   90.00
#
_symmetry.space_group_name_H-M   'P 1'
#
loop_
_entity.id
_entity.type
_entity.pdbx_description
1 polymer ?
#
loop_
_entity_poly.entity_id
_entity_poly.type
_entity_poly.pdbx_seq_one_letter_code
_entity_poly.pdbx_strand_id
1 'polypeptide(L)'
;MNSYFNKMLAVTTCFLLTLAVYGQTSVNLSLKATMLTASVNNDISQLKYLNDNRYATSAKYWSSYQEDAPAGQEVYIEMHFAQQSVINEVRAYWAVDGDEVALPTEAYIAWWDGEEWQHGPTLQAADESLLSTTLVSLSSQRIRLYIIGEQACGLRELQFWGYTDPAADYKWPAYNPTLNYDFRWEYPTLDAPTKGRLPEHMNVARERHGEWWSVAVGPNANPAITDTSMVLLVKKMDEDFAFFRDVFGWPPDKRARNGYYSQIYGYGSGVGTDNEPNTATGGWQSATWYNGSSWPMVLLSYYPIASFDPNCTYSDRVAQQNACVHEGIHATFADLDGCKKSAWFHEGGNTWLQGEAELVKSGKTPTSMGWLSAGNMIAPFMPIECYSGWLQDDSFGGPSAEGVNMYGANGQICTWRKLLGGVQYGELFPHFLSEIMGRGSIPWIWRYCKERVLEGMADSLGADQMRHMILEYRVRQAMIDVGQWSSACRKLIDDNWLVSIESEWSPYWKKVEPWLATPYANMYKCDEVDSVGWWRPEWRTTPGWSGANQIPLHVSGKEGDLISVHFKPLDDNMVAMLCYRTKQGRIYYSQPLEGEGDVMMQLKAVPANNVVLLVVCNTDFKYEGEETRKRHFDYRLKMGDNVYQPAKAQIKWYNYKSTLRDPDFVTGIEEIQKTTENSPARFSIQPEQTVVKRGEQVALHITAASQLMVPVRLVDTAGNVVYQQSLLHDGDYQIPTDIMPGLYIMQAINGRQTASAKIIIK
;
A
#
# COMPACT_ATOMS: atom_id res chain seq x y z
N MET A 1 31.83 -40.99 46.98
CA MET A 1 30.74 -41.45 46.09
C MET A 1 30.12 -40.23 45.45
N ASN A 2 30.08 -40.26 44.13
CA ASN A 2 29.89 -39.16 43.18
C ASN A 2 28.73 -38.19 43.49
N SER A 3 29.01 -36.88 43.30
CA SER A 3 28.12 -35.88 42.67
C SER A 3 28.32 -34.46 43.24
N TYR A 4 29.49 -33.84 43.11
CA TYR A 4 29.63 -32.36 43.28
C TYR A 4 30.95 -31.89 42.64
N PHE A 5 31.05 -31.84 41.32
CA PHE A 5 32.07 -31.06 40.61
C PHE A 5 31.69 -31.02 39.12
N ASN A 6 30.86 -30.03 38.75
CA ASN A 6 30.73 -29.47 37.40
C ASN A 6 29.60 -28.43 37.39
N LYS A 7 29.89 -27.22 37.88
CA LYS A 7 29.11 -25.99 37.63
C LYS A 7 29.94 -24.79 38.11
N MET A 8 30.99 -24.46 37.36
CA MET A 8 31.66 -23.16 37.44
C MET A 8 32.44 -22.93 36.15
N LEU A 9 31.73 -22.46 35.11
CA LEU A 9 32.24 -21.54 34.09
C LEU A 9 31.05 -21.13 33.19
N ALA A 10 30.06 -20.44 33.76
CA ALA A 10 29.21 -19.57 32.96
C ALA A 10 29.92 -18.22 32.94
N VAL A 11 30.79 -18.04 31.94
CA VAL A 11 31.30 -16.72 31.60
C VAL A 11 30.08 -15.93 31.14
N THR A 12 29.67 -14.96 31.95
CA THR A 12 28.70 -13.94 31.58
C THR A 12 29.33 -13.10 30.48
N THR A 13 29.23 -13.57 29.25
CA THR A 13 29.54 -12.76 28.06
C THR A 13 28.39 -11.77 27.93
N CYS A 14 28.53 -10.59 28.54
CA CYS A 14 27.82 -9.41 28.09
C CYS A 14 28.14 -9.27 26.60
N PHE A 15 27.16 -9.60 25.75
CA PHE A 15 27.16 -9.17 24.36
C PHE A 15 27.03 -7.64 24.37
N LEU A 16 28.16 -6.95 24.56
CA LEU A 16 28.35 -5.63 23.96
C LEU A 16 28.37 -5.86 22.45
N LEU A 17 27.18 -5.89 21.84
CA LEU A 17 27.07 -5.53 20.44
C LEU A 17 27.56 -4.09 20.35
N THR A 18 28.83 -3.91 19.98
CA THR A 18 29.25 -2.69 19.32
C THR A 18 28.54 -2.65 17.97
N LEU A 19 27.26 -2.26 17.99
CA LEU A 19 26.60 -1.70 16.83
C LEU A 19 27.48 -0.53 16.40
N ALA A 20 28.05 -0.63 15.19
CA ALA A 20 28.56 0.56 14.54
C ALA A 20 27.45 1.62 14.64
N VAL A 21 27.78 2.79 15.18
CA VAL A 21 26.87 3.92 15.24
C VAL A 21 26.65 4.37 13.79
N TYR A 22 25.71 3.72 13.11
CA TYR A 22 25.17 4.21 11.85
C TYR A 22 24.49 5.54 12.14
N GLY A 23 24.70 6.54 11.29
CA GLY A 23 24.20 7.90 11.46
C GLY A 23 22.67 8.00 11.32
N GLN A 24 21.93 7.30 12.19
CA GLN A 24 20.48 7.34 12.24
C GLN A 24 20.04 8.65 12.89
N THR A 25 19.13 9.34 12.23
CA THR A 25 18.55 10.58 12.76
C THR A 25 17.65 10.23 13.94
N SER A 26 18.00 10.71 15.13
CA SER A 26 17.17 10.55 16.33
C SER A 26 15.88 11.37 16.21
N VAL A 27 14.75 10.77 16.56
CA VAL A 27 13.42 11.38 16.56
C VAL A 27 12.76 11.23 17.93
N ASN A 28 11.78 12.08 18.24
CA ASN A 28 10.94 11.93 19.43
C ASN A 28 9.98 10.75 19.25
N LEU A 29 10.32 9.60 19.83
CA LEU A 29 9.53 8.37 19.76
C LEU A 29 8.28 8.40 20.64
N SER A 30 8.19 9.29 21.62
CA SER A 30 7.01 9.40 22.50
C SER A 30 5.72 9.71 21.72
N LEU A 31 5.85 10.42 20.60
CA LEU A 31 4.73 10.72 19.69
C LEU A 31 4.18 9.47 18.99
N LYS A 32 4.94 8.36 19.01
CA LYS A 32 4.61 7.07 18.40
C LYS A 32 4.31 5.98 19.44
N ALA A 33 4.10 6.36 20.70
CA ALA A 33 3.74 5.42 21.74
C ALA A 33 2.38 4.78 21.45
N THR A 34 2.31 3.45 21.43
CA THR A 34 1.07 2.69 21.22
C THR A 34 0.22 2.60 22.48
N MET A 35 0.83 2.82 23.64
CA MET A 35 0.16 2.87 24.92
C MET A 35 0.90 3.83 25.84
N LEU A 36 0.13 4.60 26.59
CA LEU A 36 0.62 5.48 27.64
C LEU A 36 -0.20 5.23 28.90
N THR A 37 0.48 4.91 29.99
CA THR A 37 -0.15 4.68 31.29
C THR A 37 0.65 5.35 32.40
N ALA A 38 0.01 5.56 33.54
CA ALA A 38 0.68 6.00 34.76
C ALA A 38 0.20 5.15 35.93
N SER A 39 1.06 4.97 36.94
CA SER A 39 0.75 4.19 38.15
C SER A 39 -0.32 4.85 39.01
N VAL A 40 -0.48 6.17 38.86
CA VAL A 40 -1.52 6.97 39.50
C VAL A 40 -2.25 7.76 38.42
N ASN A 41 -3.59 7.73 38.45
CA ASN A 41 -4.42 8.33 37.41
C ASN A 41 -5.74 8.82 38.02
N ASN A 42 -5.75 10.04 38.54
CA ASN A 42 -6.97 10.65 39.05
C ASN A 42 -7.88 11.16 37.93
N ASP A 43 -7.30 11.52 36.78
CA ASP A 43 -8.01 11.90 35.56
C ASP A 43 -7.25 11.38 34.33
N ILE A 44 -7.80 10.35 33.69
CA ILE A 44 -7.21 9.72 32.50
C ILE A 44 -7.06 10.70 31.33
N SER A 45 -7.83 11.80 31.33
CA SER A 45 -7.76 12.81 30.28
C SER A 45 -6.46 13.63 30.33
N GLN A 46 -5.70 13.56 31.43
CA GLN A 46 -4.41 14.26 31.59
C GLN A 46 -3.23 13.52 30.94
N LEU A 47 -3.32 12.20 30.75
CA LEU A 47 -2.24 11.42 30.14
C LEU A 47 -1.90 11.93 28.74
N LYS A 48 -2.90 12.40 27.98
CA LYS A 48 -2.71 12.92 26.62
C LYS A 48 -1.75 14.11 26.53
N TYR A 49 -1.45 14.79 27.64
CA TYR A 49 -0.50 15.91 27.66
C TYR A 49 0.94 15.43 27.59
N LEU A 50 1.23 14.22 28.09
CA LEU A 50 2.60 13.72 28.27
C LEU A 50 3.36 13.43 26.96
N ASN A 51 2.66 13.41 25.82
CA ASN A 51 3.25 13.15 24.50
C ASN A 51 2.52 13.90 23.38
N ASP A 52 1.99 15.09 23.65
CA ASP A 52 1.34 15.93 22.63
C ASP A 52 2.31 16.96 22.00
N ASN A 53 3.59 16.90 22.38
CA ASN A 53 4.64 17.82 21.95
C ASN A 53 4.42 19.27 22.41
N ARG A 54 3.63 19.50 23.48
CA ARG A 54 3.38 20.83 24.06
C ARG A 54 4.00 20.95 25.45
N TYR A 55 5.20 21.52 25.48
CA TYR A 55 6.02 21.61 26.69
C TYR A 55 6.30 23.06 27.15
N ALA A 56 5.53 24.05 26.67
CA ALA A 56 5.62 25.42 27.17
C ALA A 56 5.23 25.49 28.66
N THR A 57 5.69 26.50 29.41
CA THR A 57 5.36 26.65 30.85
C THR A 57 3.87 26.88 31.12
N SER A 58 3.12 27.31 30.11
CA SER A 58 1.67 27.43 30.12
C SER A 58 0.92 26.16 29.69
N ALA A 59 1.63 25.10 29.31
CA ALA A 59 1.00 23.84 28.90
C ALA A 59 0.32 23.16 30.09
N LYS A 60 -0.74 22.41 29.78
CA LYS A 60 -1.39 21.54 30.76
C LYS A 60 -0.45 20.39 31.13
N TYR A 61 -0.65 19.81 32.31
CA TYR A 61 0.22 18.77 32.84
C TYR A 61 -0.58 17.63 33.45
N TRP A 62 0.06 16.47 33.53
CA TRP A 62 -0.36 15.36 34.38
C TRP A 62 0.23 15.55 35.78
N SER A 63 -0.52 15.20 36.82
CA SER A 63 -0.06 15.27 38.21
C SER A 63 -0.16 13.93 38.90
N SER A 64 0.84 13.62 39.73
CA SER A 64 0.83 12.46 40.62
C SER A 64 0.04 12.66 41.91
N TYR A 65 -0.67 13.80 42.06
CA TYR A 65 -1.38 14.15 43.30
C TYR A 65 -2.34 13.04 43.73
N GLN A 66 -2.39 12.74 45.02
CA GLN A 66 -3.42 11.91 45.65
C GLN A 66 -3.69 12.48 47.03
N GLU A 67 -4.95 12.48 47.47
CA GLU A 67 -5.40 13.15 48.70
C GLU A 67 -4.66 12.67 49.97
N ASP A 68 -4.16 11.42 49.98
CA ASP A 68 -3.46 10.79 51.11
C ASP A 68 -2.15 10.07 50.71
N ALA A 69 -1.46 10.51 49.65
CA ALA A 69 -0.19 9.89 49.25
C ALA A 69 0.93 10.11 50.29
N PRO A 70 1.67 9.07 50.71
CA PRO A 70 2.83 9.24 51.58
C PRO A 70 3.96 9.99 50.86
N ALA A 71 4.66 10.87 51.58
CA ALA A 71 5.86 11.54 51.09
C ALA A 71 6.91 10.50 50.65
N GLY A 72 7.56 10.74 49.51
CA GLY A 72 8.53 9.83 48.91
C GLY A 72 7.91 8.61 48.24
N GLN A 73 6.59 8.59 47.99
CA GLN A 73 5.97 7.55 47.18
C GLN A 73 6.54 7.54 45.76
N GLU A 74 6.97 6.37 45.32
CA GLU A 74 7.39 6.15 43.93
C GLU A 74 6.17 5.95 43.02
N VAL A 75 6.11 6.74 41.95
CA VAL A 75 5.12 6.62 40.88
C VAL A 75 5.82 6.46 39.54
N TYR A 76 5.13 5.96 38.52
CA TYR A 76 5.70 5.86 37.18
C TYR A 76 4.76 6.30 36.07
N ILE A 77 5.37 6.72 34.96
CA ILE A 77 4.73 6.86 33.65
C ILE A 77 5.36 5.81 32.73
N GLU A 78 4.54 5.00 32.07
CA GLU A 78 4.97 3.92 31.17
C GLU A 78 4.50 4.20 29.74
N MET A 79 5.44 4.17 28.80
CA MET A 79 5.18 4.21 27.36
C MET A 79 5.53 2.86 26.73
N HIS A 80 4.65 2.40 25.84
CA HIS A 80 4.90 1.24 24.98
C HIS A 80 5.13 1.74 23.57
N PHE A 81 6.09 1.12 22.89
CA PHE A 81 6.34 1.30 21.47
C PHE A 81 5.88 0.04 20.76
N ALA A 82 5.42 0.20 19.52
CA ALA A 82 5.03 -0.93 18.70
C ALA A 82 6.18 -1.95 18.53
N GLN A 83 7.43 -1.47 18.57
CA GLN A 83 8.63 -2.23 18.24
C GLN A 83 9.84 -1.81 19.05
N GLN A 84 10.90 -2.63 18.96
CA GLN A 84 12.14 -2.40 19.66
C GLN A 84 12.76 -1.08 19.21
N SER A 85 12.86 -0.12 20.13
CA SER A 85 13.47 1.18 19.87
C SER A 85 14.75 1.32 20.66
N VAL A 86 15.76 1.91 20.02
CA VAL A 86 16.99 2.36 20.67
C VAL A 86 16.75 3.80 21.13
N ILE A 87 16.80 4.03 22.43
CA ILE A 87 16.70 5.35 23.03
C ILE A 87 18.11 5.85 23.30
N ASN A 88 18.35 7.11 22.92
CA ASN A 88 19.62 7.78 23.13
C ASN A 88 19.53 9.00 24.05
N GLU A 89 18.34 9.57 24.23
CA GLU A 89 18.11 10.71 25.12
C GLU A 89 16.70 10.67 25.70
N VAL A 90 16.55 11.08 26.95
CA VAL A 90 15.24 11.28 27.59
C VAL A 90 15.13 12.71 28.10
N ARG A 91 13.98 13.34 27.83
CA ARG A 91 13.64 14.69 28.29
C ARG A 91 12.33 14.65 29.06
N ALA A 92 12.32 15.22 30.26
CA ALA A 92 11.14 15.40 31.08
C ALA A 92 10.92 16.89 31.35
N TYR A 93 9.76 17.41 30.94
CA TYR A 93 9.36 18.78 31.17
C TYR A 93 8.42 18.84 32.38
N TRP A 94 8.91 19.32 33.51
CA TRP A 94 8.19 19.31 34.78
C TRP A 94 7.22 20.49 34.92
N ALA A 95 6.17 20.31 35.71
CA ALA A 95 5.28 21.39 36.17
C ALA A 95 5.47 21.63 37.67
N VAL A 96 5.27 22.88 38.07
CA VAL A 96 5.21 23.31 39.48
C VAL A 96 3.95 24.18 39.61
N ASP A 97 3.13 23.91 40.62
CA ASP A 97 1.86 24.60 40.84
C ASP A 97 1.58 24.76 42.34
N GLY A 98 1.68 26.01 42.81
CA GLY A 98 1.49 26.35 44.22
C GLY A 98 2.36 25.53 45.17
N ASP A 99 1.74 25.08 46.27
CA ASP A 99 2.36 24.22 47.29
C ASP A 99 1.98 22.73 47.12
N GLU A 100 1.20 22.39 46.09
CA GLU A 100 0.66 21.04 45.87
C GLU A 100 1.49 20.21 44.89
N VAL A 101 2.09 20.86 43.88
CA VAL A 101 2.88 20.20 42.84
C VAL A 101 4.29 20.77 42.78
N ALA A 102 5.29 19.92 42.99
CA ALA A 102 6.70 20.28 43.04
C ALA A 102 7.58 19.41 42.13
N LEU A 103 8.85 19.80 42.00
CA LEU A 103 9.86 19.01 41.31
C LEU A 103 10.14 17.70 42.05
N PRO A 104 10.49 16.62 41.33
CA PRO A 104 10.88 15.38 41.97
C PRO A 104 12.19 15.53 42.75
N THR A 105 12.30 14.82 43.86
CA THR A 105 13.58 14.61 44.54
C THR A 105 14.46 13.65 43.75
N GLU A 106 13.85 12.69 43.05
CA GLU A 106 14.52 11.75 42.16
C GLU A 106 13.61 11.35 41.01
N ALA A 107 14.17 11.25 39.81
CA ALA A 107 13.48 10.67 38.67
C ALA A 107 14.45 9.82 37.86
N TYR A 108 14.09 8.58 37.54
CA TYR A 108 14.97 7.65 36.85
C TYR A 108 14.22 6.82 35.81
N ILE A 109 14.97 6.33 34.81
CA ILE A 109 14.41 5.51 33.75
C ILE A 109 14.52 4.03 34.11
N ALA A 110 13.51 3.24 33.76
CA ALA A 110 13.62 1.79 33.68
C ALA A 110 13.14 1.29 32.33
N TRP A 111 13.69 0.18 31.85
CA TRP A 111 13.27 -0.41 30.58
C TRP A 111 12.99 -1.91 30.74
N TRP A 112 12.07 -2.41 29.91
CA TRP A 112 11.77 -3.84 29.86
C TRP A 112 12.78 -4.54 28.94
N ASP A 113 13.47 -5.57 29.43
CA ASP A 113 14.44 -6.34 28.62
C ASP A 113 13.83 -7.56 27.92
N GLY A 114 12.56 -7.86 28.21
CA GLY A 114 11.86 -9.06 27.75
C GLY A 114 11.39 -9.96 28.89
N GLU A 115 12.07 -9.93 30.03
CA GLU A 115 11.83 -10.80 31.19
C GLU A 115 11.55 -9.99 32.47
N GLU A 116 12.27 -8.89 32.69
CA GLU A 116 12.14 -8.04 33.87
C GLU A 116 12.38 -6.56 33.56
N TRP A 117 12.06 -5.71 34.54
CA TRP A 117 12.34 -4.27 34.46
C TRP A 117 13.76 -4.01 34.95
N GLN A 118 14.58 -3.44 34.08
CA GLN A 118 15.95 -3.04 34.38
C GLN A 118 15.98 -1.60 34.87
N HIS A 119 16.63 -1.36 36.01
CA HIS A 119 16.84 -0.03 36.55
C HIS A 119 17.90 0.72 35.73
N GLY A 120 17.59 1.94 35.32
CA GLY A 120 18.41 2.75 34.44
C GLY A 120 18.87 4.07 35.06
N PRO A 121 19.36 4.99 34.21
CA PRO A 121 19.97 6.22 34.69
C PRO A 121 18.93 7.18 35.26
N THR A 122 19.33 7.89 36.31
CA THR A 122 18.63 9.04 36.87
C THR A 122 18.69 10.22 35.90
N LEU A 123 17.62 10.99 35.83
CA LEU A 123 17.57 12.24 35.08
C LEU A 123 18.39 13.31 35.81
N GLN A 124 18.96 14.25 35.06
CA GLN A 124 19.58 15.43 35.64
C GLN A 124 18.53 16.27 36.38
N ALA A 125 18.96 17.02 37.40
CA ALA A 125 18.09 17.99 38.07
C ALA A 125 17.51 18.99 37.04
N ALA A 126 16.27 19.39 37.26
CA ALA A 126 15.58 20.29 36.35
C ALA A 126 16.30 21.65 36.26
N ASP A 127 16.47 22.17 35.05
CA ASP A 127 17.03 23.50 34.82
C ASP A 127 15.99 24.62 35.06
N GLU A 128 16.37 25.88 34.76
CA GLU A 128 15.49 27.05 34.91
C GLU A 128 14.24 26.99 34.01
N SER A 129 14.24 26.18 32.95
CA SER A 129 13.10 25.93 32.07
C SER A 129 12.21 24.77 32.56
N LEU A 130 12.56 24.21 33.73
CA LEU A 130 11.97 23.01 34.32
C LEU A 130 12.15 21.78 33.41
N LEU A 131 13.28 21.69 32.70
CA LEU A 131 13.65 20.57 31.87
C LEU A 131 14.71 19.72 32.56
N SER A 132 14.46 18.42 32.64
CA SER A 132 15.47 17.41 32.96
C SER A 132 15.83 16.62 31.72
N THR A 133 17.12 16.46 31.46
CA THR A 133 17.63 15.68 30.33
C THR A 133 18.62 14.62 30.81
N THR A 134 18.62 13.44 30.19
CA THR A 134 19.67 12.45 30.40
C THR A 134 19.97 11.72 29.08
N LEU A 135 21.25 11.49 28.80
CA LEU A 135 21.67 10.64 27.69
C LEU A 135 21.64 9.19 28.14
N VAL A 136 21.08 8.33 27.30
CA VAL A 136 20.94 6.90 27.57
C VAL A 136 21.45 6.10 26.38
N SER A 137 21.65 4.80 26.58
CA SER A 137 21.88 3.87 25.48
C SER A 137 21.19 2.58 25.86
N LEU A 138 19.90 2.53 25.57
CA LEU A 138 19.04 1.39 25.91
C LEU A 138 18.18 1.01 24.71
N SER A 139 17.77 -0.25 24.67
CA SER A 139 16.91 -0.79 23.62
C SER A 139 15.71 -1.47 24.29
N SER A 140 14.49 -0.99 24.01
CA SER A 140 13.28 -1.58 24.58
C SER A 140 12.01 -1.24 23.80
N GLN A 141 10.97 -2.04 23.99
CA GLN A 141 9.59 -1.76 23.60
C GLN A 141 8.79 -1.06 24.70
N ARG A 142 9.27 -1.06 25.95
CA ARG A 142 8.52 -0.53 27.09
C ARG A 142 9.47 0.20 28.03
N ILE A 143 9.14 1.46 28.32
CA ILE A 143 9.98 2.32 29.13
C ILE A 143 9.14 2.99 30.19
N ARG A 144 9.69 3.06 31.40
CA ARG A 144 9.14 3.79 32.52
C ARG A 144 10.02 4.97 32.89
N LEU A 145 9.39 6.10 33.17
CA LEU A 145 9.95 7.14 34.02
C LEU A 145 9.39 6.93 35.43
N TYR A 146 10.23 6.54 36.37
CA TYR A 146 9.91 6.57 37.79
C TYR A 146 10.16 7.97 38.36
N ILE A 147 9.29 8.40 39.25
CA ILE A 147 9.26 9.74 39.82
C ILE A 147 9.03 9.60 41.33
N ILE A 148 9.89 10.25 42.11
CA ILE A 148 9.83 10.26 43.57
C ILE A 148 9.87 11.73 44.00
N GLY A 149 8.96 12.12 44.89
CA GLY A 149 8.89 13.47 45.44
C GLY A 149 8.35 13.49 46.88
N GLU A 150 8.71 14.53 47.63
CA GLU A 150 8.13 14.82 48.95
C GLU A 150 6.68 15.33 48.85
N GLN A 151 6.31 15.85 47.68
CA GLN A 151 4.98 16.31 47.28
C GLN A 151 4.61 15.67 45.94
N ALA A 152 3.39 15.94 45.45
CA ALA A 152 3.01 15.50 44.11
C ALA A 152 3.94 16.11 43.05
N CYS A 153 4.22 15.35 41.99
CA CYS A 153 5.01 15.82 40.87
C CYS A 153 4.13 16.02 39.63
N GLY A 154 4.41 17.09 38.89
CA GLY A 154 3.71 17.43 37.67
C GLY A 154 4.61 17.24 36.44
N LEU A 155 4.07 16.71 35.35
CA LEU A 155 4.79 16.52 34.10
C LEU A 155 3.96 17.04 32.91
N ARG A 156 4.54 17.97 32.16
CA ARG A 156 3.95 18.58 30.95
C ARG A 156 4.18 17.72 29.72
N GLU A 157 5.36 17.12 29.60
CA GLU A 157 5.76 16.32 28.43
C GLU A 157 6.90 15.37 28.82
N LEU A 158 6.88 14.15 28.26
CA LEU A 158 7.93 13.15 28.38
C LEU A 158 8.40 12.71 26.98
N GLN A 159 9.65 12.97 26.63
CA GLN A 159 10.20 12.65 25.32
C GLN A 159 11.30 11.61 25.41
N PHE A 160 11.09 10.48 24.72
CA PHE A 160 12.12 9.49 24.45
C PHE A 160 12.65 9.73 23.04
N TRP A 161 13.88 10.22 22.95
CA TRP A 161 14.56 10.45 21.69
C TRP A 161 15.37 9.21 21.30
N GLY A 162 15.25 8.81 20.03
CA GLY A 162 15.87 7.59 19.56
C GLY A 162 15.48 7.21 18.14
N TYR A 163 15.66 5.93 17.80
CA TYR A 163 15.27 5.36 16.51
C TYR A 163 14.74 3.94 16.69
N THR A 164 14.00 3.44 15.71
CA THR A 164 13.57 2.03 15.73
C THR A 164 14.70 1.14 15.20
N ASP A 165 14.96 0.02 15.85
CA ASP A 165 16.03 -0.89 15.46
C ASP A 165 15.78 -1.48 14.04
N PRO A 166 16.65 -1.21 13.05
CA PRO A 166 16.48 -1.73 11.69
C PRO A 166 16.66 -3.25 11.60
N ALA A 167 17.19 -3.90 12.64
CA ALA A 167 17.27 -5.35 12.77
C ALA A 167 16.00 -5.97 13.37
N ALA A 168 15.08 -5.18 13.95
CA ALA A 168 13.84 -5.70 14.51
C ALA A 168 12.91 -6.28 13.43
N ASP A 169 12.17 -7.34 13.75
CA ASP A 169 11.13 -7.88 12.86
C ASP A 169 9.89 -6.98 12.93
N TYR A 170 9.48 -6.44 11.79
CA TYR A 170 8.20 -5.72 11.69
C TYR A 170 7.03 -6.71 11.75
N LYS A 171 6.11 -6.48 12.69
CA LYS A 171 4.84 -7.20 12.79
C LYS A 171 3.70 -6.22 12.61
N TRP A 172 2.74 -6.58 11.76
CA TRP A 172 1.51 -5.81 11.60
C TRP A 172 0.75 -5.80 12.93
N PRO A 173 0.45 -4.62 13.51
CA PRO A 173 -0.39 -4.51 14.69
C PRO A 173 -1.82 -4.98 14.39
N ALA A 174 -2.50 -5.45 15.43
CA ALA A 174 -3.92 -5.75 15.35
C ALA A 174 -4.75 -4.46 15.35
N TYR A 175 -5.93 -4.51 14.72
CA TYR A 175 -6.86 -3.38 14.68
C TYR A 175 -7.87 -3.44 15.83
N ASN A 176 -8.14 -2.29 16.43
CA ASN A 176 -9.10 -2.14 17.54
C ASN A 176 -9.93 -0.85 17.38
N PRO A 177 -11.28 -0.91 17.37
CA PRO A 177 -12.10 -2.13 17.44
C PRO A 177 -11.92 -3.02 16.20
N THR A 178 -12.18 -4.32 16.36
CA THR A 178 -12.34 -5.20 15.20
C THR A 178 -13.64 -4.83 14.48
N LEU A 179 -13.54 -4.50 13.19
CA LEU A 179 -14.71 -4.22 12.36
C LEU A 179 -15.39 -5.54 12.00
N ASN A 180 -16.48 -5.86 12.68
CA ASN A 180 -17.20 -7.12 12.51
C ASN A 180 -18.70 -6.92 12.67
N TYR A 181 -19.48 -7.45 11.73
CA TYR A 181 -20.93 -7.35 11.74
C TYR A 181 -21.59 -8.54 11.06
N ASP A 182 -22.79 -8.87 11.50
CA ASP A 182 -23.66 -9.90 10.93
C ASP A 182 -25.09 -9.38 10.87
N PHE A 183 -25.69 -9.29 9.67
CA PHE A 183 -27.04 -8.75 9.52
C PHE A 183 -28.11 -9.65 10.16
N ARG A 184 -27.80 -10.90 10.54
CA ARG A 184 -28.71 -11.74 11.34
C ARG A 184 -28.94 -11.16 12.74
N TRP A 185 -28.11 -10.22 13.21
CA TRP A 185 -28.41 -9.48 14.44
C TRP A 185 -29.59 -8.52 14.29
N GLU A 186 -29.80 -7.97 13.10
CA GLU A 186 -30.95 -7.11 12.78
C GLU A 186 -32.14 -7.90 12.22
N TYR A 187 -31.85 -8.95 11.47
CA TYR A 187 -32.83 -9.81 10.82
C TYR A 187 -32.66 -11.27 11.27
N PRO A 188 -32.94 -11.59 12.55
CA PRO A 188 -32.67 -12.93 13.11
C PRO A 188 -33.57 -14.03 12.52
N THR A 189 -34.75 -13.65 12.04
CA THR A 189 -35.73 -14.54 11.41
C THR A 189 -36.39 -13.81 10.25
N LEU A 190 -36.32 -14.40 9.05
CA LEU A 190 -37.02 -13.91 7.87
C LEU A 190 -37.76 -15.08 7.22
N ASP A 191 -39.07 -14.94 7.08
CA ASP A 191 -39.90 -15.92 6.38
C ASP A 191 -39.81 -15.73 4.87
N ALA A 192 -39.96 -16.83 4.13
CA ALA A 192 -40.06 -16.79 2.68
C ALA A 192 -41.26 -15.92 2.24
N PRO A 193 -41.14 -15.16 1.13
CA PRO A 193 -42.22 -14.35 0.59
C PRO A 193 -43.51 -15.12 0.30
N THR A 194 -44.66 -14.52 0.65
CA THR A 194 -46.00 -15.09 0.42
C THR A 194 -46.97 -14.14 -0.28
N LYS A 195 -46.61 -12.86 -0.42
CA LYS A 195 -47.50 -11.82 -1.00
C LYS A 195 -47.48 -11.79 -2.52
N GLY A 196 -46.78 -12.71 -3.18
CA GLY A 196 -46.58 -12.67 -4.63
C GLY A 196 -45.67 -11.53 -5.06
N ARG A 197 -45.83 -11.11 -6.31
CA ARG A 197 -45.21 -9.89 -6.84
C ARG A 197 -45.86 -8.65 -6.26
N LEU A 198 -45.07 -7.58 -6.14
CA LEU A 198 -45.59 -6.25 -5.85
C LEU A 198 -46.74 -5.90 -6.84
N PRO A 199 -47.86 -5.28 -6.41
CA PRO A 199 -49.00 -4.98 -7.27
C PRO A 199 -48.77 -3.73 -8.14
N GLU A 200 -47.67 -3.75 -8.87
CA GLU A 200 -47.26 -2.76 -9.85
C GLU A 200 -47.82 -3.12 -11.24
N HIS A 201 -48.30 -2.11 -11.98
CA HIS A 201 -48.92 -2.30 -13.29
C HIS A 201 -47.86 -2.55 -14.39
N MET A 202 -47.40 -3.81 -14.49
CA MET A 202 -46.21 -4.16 -15.29
C MET A 202 -46.49 -4.90 -16.60
N ASN A 203 -47.74 -5.05 -17.03
CA ASN A 203 -48.13 -5.75 -18.27
C ASN A 203 -47.49 -7.15 -18.43
N VAL A 204 -47.53 -7.96 -17.36
CA VAL A 204 -46.89 -9.29 -17.33
C VAL A 204 -47.79 -10.33 -17.98
N ALA A 205 -47.22 -11.13 -18.89
CA ALA A 205 -47.91 -12.21 -19.59
C ALA A 205 -47.53 -13.60 -19.05
N ARG A 206 -46.26 -13.80 -18.67
CA ARG A 206 -45.78 -15.05 -18.05
C ARG A 206 -44.91 -14.75 -16.85
N GLU A 207 -45.05 -15.57 -15.81
CA GLU A 207 -44.28 -15.46 -14.57
C GLU A 207 -43.94 -16.84 -14.03
N ARG A 208 -42.74 -16.99 -13.47
CA ARG A 208 -42.31 -18.16 -12.71
C ARG A 208 -41.75 -17.68 -11.38
N HIS A 209 -42.07 -18.39 -10.31
CA HIS A 209 -41.58 -18.09 -8.97
C HIS A 209 -40.93 -19.33 -8.38
N GLY A 210 -40.00 -19.08 -7.48
CA GLY A 210 -39.39 -20.06 -6.62
C GLY A 210 -39.79 -19.77 -5.19
N GLU A 211 -38.87 -19.95 -4.26
CA GLU A 211 -39.10 -19.71 -2.85
C GLU A 211 -38.96 -18.22 -2.49
N TRP A 212 -37.92 -17.55 -2.99
CA TRP A 212 -37.63 -16.15 -2.67
C TRP A 212 -37.69 -15.24 -3.91
N TRP A 213 -37.35 -15.77 -5.08
CA TRP A 213 -37.29 -15.02 -6.33
C TRP A 213 -38.45 -15.33 -7.28
N SER A 214 -38.78 -14.37 -8.14
CA SER A 214 -39.63 -14.58 -9.32
C SER A 214 -39.08 -13.86 -10.55
N VAL A 215 -39.41 -14.40 -11.73
CA VAL A 215 -39.11 -13.80 -13.03
C VAL A 215 -40.39 -13.61 -13.83
N ALA A 216 -40.58 -12.41 -14.35
CA ALA A 216 -41.76 -12.00 -15.10
C ALA A 216 -41.40 -11.41 -16.47
N VAL A 217 -42.13 -11.81 -17.50
CA VAL A 217 -41.97 -11.32 -18.88
C VAL A 217 -43.31 -10.90 -19.48
N GLY A 218 -43.26 -9.92 -20.37
CA GLY A 218 -44.40 -9.33 -21.05
C GLY A 218 -44.83 -10.12 -22.29
N PRO A 219 -45.88 -9.65 -22.98
CA PRO A 219 -46.49 -10.36 -24.11
C PRO A 219 -45.60 -10.39 -25.37
N ASN A 220 -44.59 -9.51 -25.47
CA ASN A 220 -43.66 -9.44 -26.60
C ASN A 220 -42.30 -10.11 -26.28
N ALA A 221 -42.25 -11.01 -25.30
CA ALA A 221 -41.05 -11.74 -24.93
C ALA A 221 -40.42 -12.46 -26.14
N ASN A 222 -39.09 -12.38 -26.26
CA ASN A 222 -38.36 -13.10 -27.29
C ASN A 222 -38.63 -14.62 -27.17
N PRO A 223 -38.87 -15.34 -28.27
CA PRO A 223 -39.12 -16.78 -28.24
C PRO A 223 -38.00 -17.63 -27.61
N ALA A 224 -36.77 -17.13 -27.55
CA ALA A 224 -35.66 -17.79 -26.87
C ALA A 224 -35.84 -17.85 -25.34
N ILE A 225 -36.72 -17.02 -24.76
CA ILE A 225 -37.13 -17.13 -23.36
C ILE A 225 -38.13 -18.29 -23.25
N THR A 226 -37.66 -19.42 -22.73
CA THR A 226 -38.48 -20.61 -22.49
C THR A 226 -38.93 -20.68 -21.03
N ASP A 227 -39.99 -21.44 -20.77
CA ASP A 227 -40.41 -21.72 -19.40
C ASP A 227 -39.31 -22.42 -18.59
N THR A 228 -38.57 -23.32 -19.25
CA THR A 228 -37.42 -24.02 -18.66
C THR A 228 -36.33 -23.03 -18.23
N SER A 229 -35.99 -22.07 -19.09
CA SER A 229 -34.95 -21.08 -18.79
C SER A 229 -35.38 -20.16 -17.64
N MET A 230 -36.66 -19.75 -17.58
CA MET A 230 -37.22 -18.98 -16.45
C MET A 230 -37.17 -19.75 -15.12
N VAL A 231 -37.55 -21.04 -15.11
CA VAL A 231 -37.52 -21.89 -13.90
C VAL A 231 -36.09 -22.09 -13.41
N LEU A 232 -35.15 -22.38 -14.31
CA LEU A 232 -33.75 -22.61 -13.94
C LEU A 232 -33.03 -21.33 -13.48
N LEU A 233 -33.39 -20.18 -14.06
CA LEU A 233 -32.94 -18.87 -13.57
C LEU A 233 -33.35 -18.65 -12.12
N VAL A 234 -34.65 -18.78 -11.83
CA VAL A 234 -35.16 -18.54 -10.46
C VAL A 234 -34.56 -19.55 -9.47
N LYS A 235 -34.43 -20.81 -9.86
CA LYS A 235 -33.76 -21.83 -9.04
C LYS A 235 -32.33 -21.41 -8.67
N LYS A 236 -31.53 -20.93 -9.62
CA LYS A 236 -30.15 -20.48 -9.36
C LYS A 236 -30.13 -19.29 -8.39
N MET A 237 -31.05 -18.36 -8.56
CA MET A 237 -31.16 -17.19 -7.67
C MET A 237 -31.55 -17.61 -6.25
N ASP A 238 -32.53 -18.50 -6.08
CA ASP A 238 -32.87 -19.02 -4.75
C ASP A 238 -31.69 -19.74 -4.09
N GLU A 239 -30.98 -20.61 -4.82
CA GLU A 239 -29.84 -21.38 -4.29
C GLU A 239 -28.68 -20.47 -3.83
N ASP A 240 -28.29 -19.50 -4.65
CA ASP A 240 -27.18 -18.60 -4.30
C ASP A 240 -27.55 -17.60 -3.20
N PHE A 241 -28.74 -17.02 -3.25
CA PHE A 241 -29.16 -16.04 -2.24
C PHE A 241 -29.50 -16.69 -0.91
N ALA A 242 -29.95 -17.95 -0.91
CA ALA A 242 -30.00 -18.74 0.31
C ALA A 242 -28.60 -18.90 0.91
N PHE A 243 -27.58 -19.17 0.09
CA PHE A 243 -26.21 -19.27 0.59
C PHE A 243 -25.69 -17.93 1.15
N PHE A 244 -25.93 -16.80 0.47
CA PHE A 244 -25.56 -15.48 0.98
C PHE A 244 -26.24 -15.17 2.32
N ARG A 245 -27.52 -15.55 2.46
CA ARG A 245 -28.28 -15.32 3.68
C ARG A 245 -27.90 -16.26 4.83
N ASP A 246 -27.91 -17.55 4.56
CA ASP A 246 -27.84 -18.56 5.61
C ASP A 246 -26.40 -18.84 6.06
N VAL A 247 -25.42 -18.69 5.15
CA VAL A 247 -24.00 -18.92 5.43
C VAL A 247 -23.26 -17.61 5.73
N PHE A 248 -23.45 -16.59 4.89
CA PHE A 248 -22.74 -15.31 5.04
C PHE A 248 -23.50 -14.27 5.87
N GLY A 249 -24.78 -14.52 6.20
CA GLY A 249 -25.58 -13.66 7.05
C GLY A 249 -26.15 -12.43 6.35
N TRP A 250 -26.09 -12.32 5.01
CA TRP A 250 -26.66 -11.19 4.28
C TRP A 250 -28.18 -11.20 4.29
N PRO A 251 -28.87 -10.06 4.48
CA PRO A 251 -30.30 -10.04 4.34
C PRO A 251 -30.71 -10.25 2.87
N PRO A 252 -31.90 -10.79 2.58
CA PRO A 252 -32.46 -10.73 1.23
C PRO A 252 -32.83 -9.27 0.90
N ASP A 253 -33.13 -8.96 -0.36
CA ASP A 253 -33.47 -7.59 -0.77
C ASP A 253 -34.76 -7.02 -0.13
N LYS A 254 -35.01 -5.73 -0.37
CA LYS A 254 -36.17 -4.99 0.15
C LYS A 254 -37.50 -5.72 -0.05
N ARG A 255 -37.76 -6.29 -1.23
CA ARG A 255 -39.03 -6.93 -1.58
C ARG A 255 -39.24 -8.14 -0.71
N ALA A 256 -38.23 -9.01 -0.67
CA ALA A 256 -38.22 -10.22 0.13
C ALA A 256 -38.39 -9.92 1.63
N ARG A 257 -37.67 -8.93 2.17
CA ARG A 257 -37.84 -8.49 3.57
C ARG A 257 -39.26 -8.01 3.89
N ASN A 258 -40.02 -7.59 2.89
CA ASN A 258 -41.41 -7.12 3.03
C ASN A 258 -42.46 -8.19 2.63
N GLY A 259 -42.03 -9.43 2.38
CA GLY A 259 -42.87 -10.58 2.07
C GLY A 259 -43.30 -10.71 0.60
N TYR A 260 -42.74 -9.90 -0.29
CA TYR A 260 -42.91 -10.01 -1.75
C TYR A 260 -41.73 -10.75 -2.37
N TYR A 261 -41.92 -11.42 -3.51
CA TYR A 261 -40.78 -12.04 -4.20
C TYR A 261 -39.76 -10.98 -4.63
N SER A 262 -38.49 -11.30 -4.44
CA SER A 262 -37.38 -10.65 -5.13
C SER A 262 -37.62 -10.79 -6.64
N GLN A 263 -37.48 -9.70 -7.39
CA GLN A 263 -38.09 -9.62 -8.72
C GLN A 263 -37.07 -9.44 -9.84
N ILE A 264 -37.23 -10.27 -10.87
CA ILE A 264 -36.58 -10.11 -12.17
C ILE A 264 -37.64 -9.77 -13.21
N TYR A 265 -37.43 -8.73 -14.00
CA TYR A 265 -38.25 -8.39 -15.16
C TYR A 265 -37.47 -8.56 -16.46
N GLY A 266 -38.12 -9.15 -17.46
CA GLY A 266 -37.56 -9.30 -18.80
C GLY A 266 -37.66 -8.00 -19.60
N TYR A 267 -36.66 -7.12 -19.60
CA TYR A 267 -36.76 -5.88 -20.39
C TYR A 267 -36.80 -6.18 -21.91
N GLY A 268 -37.44 -5.31 -22.67
CA GLY A 268 -37.74 -5.52 -24.09
C GLY A 268 -38.86 -6.53 -24.38
N SER A 269 -39.40 -7.21 -23.36
CA SER A 269 -40.51 -8.16 -23.52
C SER A 269 -41.91 -7.50 -23.54
N GLY A 270 -41.98 -6.17 -23.47
CA GLY A 270 -43.25 -5.42 -23.35
C GLY A 270 -43.81 -5.36 -21.93
N VAL A 271 -42.97 -5.61 -20.93
CA VAL A 271 -43.24 -5.24 -19.53
C VAL A 271 -43.19 -3.72 -19.36
N GLY A 272 -43.84 -3.19 -18.33
CA GLY A 272 -43.95 -1.75 -18.08
C GLY A 272 -42.67 -1.02 -17.64
N THR A 273 -41.49 -1.66 -17.69
CA THR A 273 -40.21 -1.11 -17.21
C THR A 273 -39.47 -0.27 -18.24
N ASP A 274 -39.71 -0.51 -19.52
CA ASP A 274 -38.90 0.00 -20.63
C ASP A 274 -39.66 -0.07 -21.96
N ASN A 275 -39.06 0.48 -23.02
CA ASN A 275 -39.57 0.40 -24.40
C ASN A 275 -38.54 -0.21 -25.36
N GLU A 276 -37.61 -1.03 -24.86
CA GLU A 276 -36.56 -1.64 -25.67
C GLU A 276 -37.13 -2.69 -26.64
N PRO A 277 -36.44 -3.00 -27.76
CA PRO A 277 -36.85 -4.12 -28.60
C PRO A 277 -36.57 -5.46 -27.91
N ASN A 278 -37.35 -6.50 -28.23
CA ASN A 278 -37.16 -7.85 -27.71
C ASN A 278 -35.88 -8.56 -28.22
N THR A 279 -35.05 -7.87 -28.99
CA THR A 279 -33.72 -8.28 -29.44
C THR A 279 -32.59 -7.57 -28.70
N ALA A 280 -32.89 -6.66 -27.77
CA ALA A 280 -31.89 -6.04 -26.92
C ALA A 280 -31.18 -7.10 -26.05
N THR A 281 -29.94 -6.84 -25.66
CA THR A 281 -29.08 -7.77 -24.90
C THR A 281 -28.49 -7.07 -23.67
N GLY A 282 -28.13 -7.85 -22.65
CA GLY A 282 -27.60 -7.35 -21.37
C GLY A 282 -28.57 -7.47 -20.21
N GLY A 283 -28.22 -6.86 -19.09
CA GLY A 283 -28.97 -6.80 -17.85
C GLY A 283 -28.30 -5.87 -16.85
N TRP A 284 -29.07 -5.34 -15.90
CA TRP A 284 -28.60 -4.47 -14.82
C TRP A 284 -29.59 -4.47 -13.65
N GLN A 285 -29.13 -4.11 -12.46
CA GLN A 285 -30.01 -3.78 -11.34
C GLN A 285 -30.75 -2.46 -11.59
N SER A 286 -32.05 -2.46 -11.35
CA SER A 286 -32.91 -1.27 -11.46
C SER A 286 -33.91 -1.22 -10.31
N ALA A 287 -34.85 -0.29 -10.34
CA ALA A 287 -35.88 -0.18 -9.34
C ALA A 287 -37.21 0.24 -9.94
N THR A 288 -38.30 -0.15 -9.29
CA THR A 288 -39.62 0.36 -9.62
C THR A 288 -40.14 1.27 -8.51
N TRP A 289 -41.10 2.11 -8.84
CA TRP A 289 -41.71 3.04 -7.90
C TRP A 289 -43.12 2.59 -7.54
N TYR A 290 -43.36 2.32 -6.26
CA TYR A 290 -44.67 1.89 -5.75
C TYR A 290 -44.91 2.48 -4.36
N ASN A 291 -46.10 3.04 -4.15
CA ASN A 291 -46.51 3.74 -2.92
C ASN A 291 -45.48 4.76 -2.41
N GLY A 292 -44.94 5.60 -3.30
CA GLY A 292 -44.01 6.67 -2.92
C GLY A 292 -42.63 6.16 -2.50
N SER A 293 -42.25 4.93 -2.85
CA SER A 293 -40.96 4.34 -2.50
C SER A 293 -40.32 3.60 -3.68
N SER A 294 -38.99 3.61 -3.71
CA SER A 294 -38.17 2.82 -4.63
C SER A 294 -38.07 1.37 -4.14
N TRP A 295 -38.19 0.42 -5.07
CA TRP A 295 -38.12 -1.02 -4.83
C TRP A 295 -37.13 -1.67 -5.80
N PRO A 296 -35.91 -2.01 -5.34
CA PRO A 296 -34.89 -2.65 -6.18
C PRO A 296 -35.41 -3.93 -6.85
N MET A 297 -34.94 -4.17 -8.07
CA MET A 297 -35.25 -5.34 -8.90
C MET A 297 -34.14 -5.53 -9.93
N VAL A 298 -34.19 -6.65 -10.65
CA VAL A 298 -33.23 -6.95 -11.72
C VAL A 298 -33.92 -6.85 -13.08
N LEU A 299 -33.31 -6.16 -14.03
CA LEU A 299 -33.71 -6.18 -15.44
C LEU A 299 -32.77 -7.09 -16.23
N LEU A 300 -33.34 -8.10 -16.90
CA LEU A 300 -32.58 -8.98 -17.80
C LEU A 300 -33.24 -8.99 -19.18
N SER A 301 -32.44 -8.95 -20.24
CA SER A 301 -32.95 -9.18 -21.59
C SER A 301 -33.21 -10.67 -21.83
N TYR A 302 -33.66 -11.01 -23.04
CA TYR A 302 -33.77 -12.40 -23.44
C TYR A 302 -32.45 -13.17 -23.36
N TYR A 303 -31.30 -12.51 -23.54
CA TYR A 303 -30.02 -13.20 -23.72
C TYR A 303 -29.51 -13.85 -22.42
N PRO A 304 -29.44 -13.16 -21.27
CA PRO A 304 -29.14 -13.81 -19.99
C PRO A 304 -30.21 -14.83 -19.59
N ILE A 305 -31.51 -14.53 -19.79
CA ILE A 305 -32.58 -15.46 -19.41
C ILE A 305 -32.50 -16.76 -20.22
N ALA A 306 -32.25 -16.68 -21.54
CA ALA A 306 -32.10 -17.85 -22.41
C ALA A 306 -30.86 -18.69 -22.07
N SER A 307 -29.82 -18.11 -21.46
CA SER A 307 -28.59 -18.83 -21.07
C SER A 307 -28.84 -19.95 -20.04
N PHE A 308 -29.98 -19.92 -19.35
CA PHE A 308 -30.41 -20.97 -18.44
C PHE A 308 -31.09 -22.16 -19.14
N ASP A 309 -31.49 -22.03 -20.41
CA ASP A 309 -32.02 -23.17 -21.17
C ASP A 309 -30.90 -24.21 -21.39
N PRO A 310 -31.10 -25.49 -21.08
CA PRO A 310 -30.11 -26.53 -21.36
C PRO A 310 -29.67 -26.57 -22.83
N ASN A 311 -30.56 -26.20 -23.76
CA ASN A 311 -30.30 -26.17 -25.20
C ASN A 311 -29.62 -24.87 -25.67
N CYS A 312 -29.35 -23.92 -24.78
CA CYS A 312 -28.62 -22.71 -25.12
C CYS A 312 -27.20 -23.02 -25.58
N THR A 313 -26.83 -22.52 -26.76
CA THR A 313 -25.53 -22.75 -27.40
C THR A 313 -24.55 -21.59 -27.23
N TYR A 314 -24.87 -20.60 -26.38
CA TYR A 314 -23.99 -19.45 -26.16
C TYR A 314 -22.72 -19.89 -25.44
N SER A 315 -21.57 -19.52 -25.97
CA SER A 315 -20.25 -19.90 -25.43
C SER A 315 -20.00 -19.30 -24.04
N ASP A 316 -20.60 -18.17 -23.74
CA ASP A 316 -20.49 -17.41 -22.50
C ASP A 316 -21.68 -17.64 -21.55
N ARG A 317 -22.53 -18.64 -21.81
CA ARG A 317 -23.76 -18.89 -21.02
C ARG A 317 -23.55 -18.93 -19.51
N VAL A 318 -22.44 -19.50 -19.04
CA VAL A 318 -22.12 -19.59 -17.60
C VAL A 318 -21.79 -18.20 -17.04
N ALA A 319 -21.07 -17.37 -17.80
CA ALA A 319 -20.79 -15.99 -17.42
C ALA A 319 -22.08 -15.18 -17.33
N GLN A 320 -23.02 -15.36 -18.27
CA GLN A 320 -24.34 -14.73 -18.24
C GLN A 320 -25.18 -15.16 -17.03
N GLN A 321 -25.15 -16.45 -16.67
CA GLN A 321 -25.83 -16.95 -15.48
C GLN A 321 -25.26 -16.32 -14.20
N ASN A 322 -23.94 -16.20 -14.11
CA ASN A 322 -23.28 -15.57 -12.97
C ASN A 322 -23.52 -14.06 -12.90
N ALA A 323 -23.63 -13.38 -14.04
CA ALA A 323 -24.02 -11.97 -14.10
C ALA A 323 -25.43 -11.73 -13.55
N CYS A 324 -26.37 -12.66 -13.75
CA CYS A 324 -27.72 -12.53 -13.15
C CYS A 324 -27.67 -12.51 -11.62
N VAL A 325 -26.78 -13.31 -11.02
CA VAL A 325 -26.55 -13.32 -9.56
C VAL A 325 -25.92 -12.01 -9.11
N HIS A 326 -24.91 -11.50 -9.83
CA HIS A 326 -24.28 -10.20 -9.59
C HIS A 326 -25.33 -9.06 -9.53
N GLU A 327 -26.25 -9.00 -10.50
CA GLU A 327 -27.33 -8.01 -10.48
C GLU A 327 -28.30 -8.17 -9.31
N GLY A 328 -28.54 -9.41 -8.86
CA GLY A 328 -29.31 -9.64 -7.65
C GLY A 328 -28.60 -9.13 -6.39
N ILE A 329 -27.26 -9.20 -6.34
CA ILE A 329 -26.49 -8.71 -5.18
C ILE A 329 -26.61 -7.19 -5.09
N HIS A 330 -26.53 -6.49 -6.24
CA HIS A 330 -26.86 -5.07 -6.29
C HIS A 330 -28.24 -4.78 -5.69
N ALA A 331 -29.26 -5.60 -5.98
CA ALA A 331 -30.60 -5.39 -5.46
C ALA A 331 -30.65 -5.56 -3.93
N THR A 332 -29.88 -6.50 -3.37
CA THR A 332 -29.68 -6.65 -1.92
C THR A 332 -28.99 -5.42 -1.31
N PHE A 333 -27.96 -4.88 -1.95
CA PHE A 333 -27.19 -3.76 -1.41
C PHE A 333 -27.86 -2.39 -1.60
N ALA A 334 -28.69 -2.23 -2.62
CA ALA A 334 -29.31 -0.97 -2.99
C ALA A 334 -30.09 -0.30 -1.83
N ASP A 335 -30.68 -1.11 -0.94
CA ASP A 335 -31.50 -0.63 0.17
C ASP A 335 -30.81 -0.68 1.54
N LEU A 336 -29.55 -1.09 1.63
CA LEU A 336 -28.74 -0.98 2.84
C LEU A 336 -28.29 0.47 3.04
N ASP A 337 -27.94 0.84 4.27
CA ASP A 337 -27.63 2.23 4.61
C ASP A 337 -26.25 2.71 4.13
N GLY A 338 -25.31 1.80 3.92
CA GLY A 338 -23.90 2.13 3.64
C GLY A 338 -23.59 2.47 2.19
N CYS A 339 -22.36 2.96 1.99
CA CYS A 339 -21.67 3.14 0.71
C CYS A 339 -22.35 4.11 -0.27
N LYS A 340 -23.25 4.99 0.20
CA LYS A 340 -24.06 5.86 -0.69
C LYS A 340 -23.27 6.87 -1.50
N LYS A 341 -21.99 7.09 -1.18
CA LYS A 341 -21.04 7.90 -1.97
C LYS A 341 -19.81 7.11 -2.40
N SER A 342 -19.92 5.77 -2.49
CA SER A 342 -18.84 4.87 -2.93
C SER A 342 -19.35 3.89 -3.98
N ALA A 343 -19.73 4.38 -5.16
CA ALA A 343 -20.16 3.54 -6.28
C ALA A 343 -19.12 2.45 -6.64
N TRP A 344 -17.83 2.74 -6.48
CA TRP A 344 -16.76 1.75 -6.68
C TRP A 344 -16.93 0.52 -5.77
N PHE A 345 -17.42 0.69 -4.54
CA PHE A 345 -17.60 -0.40 -3.59
C PHE A 345 -18.94 -1.11 -3.77
N HIS A 346 -19.92 -0.47 -4.39
CA HIS A 346 -21.13 -1.17 -4.84
C HIS A 346 -20.77 -2.24 -5.88
N GLU A 347 -19.86 -1.95 -6.80
CA GLU A 347 -19.39 -2.93 -7.80
C GLU A 347 -18.37 -3.91 -7.20
N GLY A 348 -17.29 -3.40 -6.58
CA GLY A 348 -16.24 -4.24 -5.99
C GLY A 348 -16.72 -5.12 -4.84
N GLY A 349 -17.68 -4.65 -4.04
CA GLY A 349 -18.31 -5.41 -2.95
C GLY A 349 -19.21 -6.54 -3.46
N ASN A 350 -19.85 -6.38 -4.62
CA ASN A 350 -20.61 -7.45 -5.25
C ASN A 350 -19.71 -8.57 -5.73
N THR A 351 -18.67 -8.19 -6.49
CA THR A 351 -17.67 -9.13 -6.98
C THR A 351 -17.04 -9.89 -5.81
N TRP A 352 -16.73 -9.19 -4.71
CA TRP A 352 -16.27 -9.80 -3.47
C TRP A 352 -17.24 -10.84 -2.91
N LEU A 353 -18.54 -10.51 -2.75
CA LEU A 353 -19.51 -11.43 -2.13
C LEU A 353 -19.64 -12.71 -2.98
N GLN A 354 -19.72 -12.55 -4.30
CA GLN A 354 -19.79 -13.68 -5.20
C GLN A 354 -18.49 -14.49 -5.18
N GLY A 355 -17.33 -13.84 -5.23
CA GLY A 355 -16.01 -14.48 -5.19
C GLY A 355 -15.75 -15.26 -3.90
N GLU A 356 -16.05 -14.66 -2.74
CA GLU A 356 -15.94 -15.33 -1.44
C GLU A 356 -16.93 -16.49 -1.30
N ALA A 357 -18.15 -16.34 -1.81
CA ALA A 357 -19.13 -17.42 -1.76
C ALA A 357 -18.65 -18.63 -2.58
N GLU A 358 -18.12 -18.42 -3.78
CA GLU A 358 -17.57 -19.51 -4.61
C GLU A 358 -16.31 -20.13 -3.98
N LEU A 359 -15.47 -19.33 -3.32
CA LEU A 359 -14.36 -19.84 -2.51
C LEU A 359 -14.87 -20.79 -1.42
N VAL A 360 -15.88 -20.39 -0.64
CA VAL A 360 -16.43 -21.21 0.45
C VAL A 360 -17.13 -22.47 -0.08
N LYS A 361 -17.94 -22.34 -1.14
CA LYS A 361 -18.63 -23.51 -1.76
C LYS A 361 -17.65 -24.54 -2.30
N SER A 362 -16.56 -24.08 -2.95
CA SER A 362 -15.59 -24.97 -3.57
C SER A 362 -14.56 -25.53 -2.59
N GLY A 363 -14.24 -24.79 -1.52
CA GLY A 363 -13.18 -25.11 -0.58
C GLY A 363 -11.77 -25.09 -1.20
N LYS A 364 -11.60 -24.47 -2.38
CA LYS A 364 -10.35 -24.48 -3.15
C LYS A 364 -9.75 -23.08 -3.24
N THR A 365 -8.43 -23.00 -3.12
CA THR A 365 -7.68 -21.76 -3.35
C THR A 365 -8.00 -21.18 -4.73
N PRO A 366 -8.44 -19.91 -4.83
CA PRO A 366 -8.77 -19.30 -6.11
C PRO A 366 -7.55 -19.19 -7.03
N THR A 367 -7.72 -19.58 -8.29
CA THR A 367 -6.67 -19.47 -9.32
C THR A 367 -6.89 -18.30 -10.27
N SER A 368 -8.04 -17.64 -10.19
CA SER A 368 -8.41 -16.47 -11.00
C SER A 368 -9.35 -15.54 -10.23
N MET A 369 -9.36 -14.27 -10.65
CA MET A 369 -10.30 -13.23 -10.27
C MET A 369 -10.94 -12.69 -11.57
N GLY A 370 -11.98 -11.86 -11.44
CA GLY A 370 -12.55 -11.15 -12.58
C GLY A 370 -11.49 -10.35 -13.33
N TRP A 371 -11.53 -10.35 -14.67
CA TRP A 371 -10.56 -9.63 -15.52
C TRP A 371 -10.47 -8.13 -15.16
N LEU A 372 -11.59 -7.53 -14.79
CA LEU A 372 -11.71 -6.11 -14.44
C LEU A 372 -10.99 -5.76 -13.11
N SER A 373 -10.66 -6.75 -12.27
CA SER A 373 -9.84 -6.58 -11.06
C SER A 373 -8.35 -6.38 -11.37
N ALA A 374 -7.90 -6.57 -12.62
CA ALA A 374 -6.49 -6.45 -12.97
C ALA A 374 -5.92 -5.06 -12.69
N GLY A 375 -6.73 -4.01 -12.84
CA GLY A 375 -6.34 -2.63 -12.58
C GLY A 375 -5.80 -2.40 -11.16
N ASN A 376 -6.36 -3.08 -10.16
CA ASN A 376 -5.87 -2.98 -8.78
C ASN A 376 -4.43 -3.49 -8.66
N MET A 377 -4.07 -4.55 -9.38
CA MET A 377 -2.73 -5.15 -9.29
C MET A 377 -1.70 -4.47 -10.18
N ILE A 378 -2.07 -4.02 -11.39
CA ILE A 378 -1.09 -3.46 -12.36
C ILE A 378 -0.87 -1.96 -12.21
N ALA A 379 -1.78 -1.22 -11.57
CA ALA A 379 -1.70 0.23 -11.42
C ALA A 379 -1.91 0.64 -9.94
N PRO A 380 -1.01 0.25 -9.02
CA PRO A 380 -1.15 0.50 -7.58
C PRO A 380 -1.12 1.99 -7.21
N PHE A 381 -0.68 2.86 -8.12
CA PHE A 381 -0.69 4.31 -7.92
C PHE A 381 -2.10 4.90 -7.89
N MET A 382 -3.09 4.20 -8.45
CA MET A 382 -4.49 4.60 -8.34
C MET A 382 -4.99 4.48 -6.90
N PRO A 383 -5.84 5.42 -6.43
CA PRO A 383 -6.52 5.33 -5.13
C PRO A 383 -7.29 4.01 -4.92
N ILE A 384 -7.51 3.64 -3.66
CA ILE A 384 -8.37 2.51 -3.29
C ILE A 384 -9.82 2.85 -3.69
N GLU A 385 -10.30 4.04 -3.32
CA GLU A 385 -11.65 4.52 -3.65
C GLU A 385 -11.72 5.19 -5.02
N CYS A 386 -11.50 4.41 -6.09
CA CYS A 386 -11.42 4.95 -7.45
C CYS A 386 -12.39 4.25 -8.41
N TYR A 387 -13.42 4.95 -8.87
CA TYR A 387 -14.31 4.45 -9.91
C TYR A 387 -13.71 4.74 -11.29
N SER A 388 -13.63 3.73 -12.17
CA SER A 388 -13.02 3.83 -13.51
C SER A 388 -11.53 4.26 -13.56
N GLY A 389 -10.83 4.19 -12.43
CA GLY A 389 -9.37 4.16 -12.40
C GLY A 389 -8.70 5.47 -12.87
N TRP A 390 -7.74 5.32 -13.79
CA TRP A 390 -6.89 6.41 -14.28
C TRP A 390 -7.46 7.02 -15.57
N LEU A 391 -7.78 8.32 -15.53
CA LEU A 391 -8.49 9.05 -16.58
C LEU A 391 -7.54 9.73 -17.58
N GLN A 392 -8.03 9.98 -18.78
CA GLN A 392 -7.24 10.44 -19.93
C GLN A 392 -6.58 11.82 -19.76
N ASP A 393 -6.94 12.60 -18.75
CA ASP A 393 -6.26 13.84 -18.35
C ASP A 393 -5.22 13.63 -17.22
N ASP A 394 -4.82 12.37 -17.02
CA ASP A 394 -3.92 11.88 -15.99
C ASP A 394 -4.49 11.90 -14.56
N SER A 395 -5.67 12.48 -14.33
CA SER A 395 -6.34 12.42 -13.04
C SER A 395 -6.97 11.05 -12.74
N PHE A 396 -7.50 10.87 -11.53
CA PHE A 396 -8.20 9.65 -11.12
C PHE A 396 -9.71 9.82 -11.23
N GLY A 397 -10.48 8.73 -11.26
CA GLY A 397 -11.92 8.81 -11.05
C GLY A 397 -12.24 8.92 -9.56
N GLY A 398 -13.27 9.69 -9.21
CA GLY A 398 -13.71 9.77 -7.80
C GLY A 398 -14.43 8.50 -7.34
N PRO A 399 -14.73 8.37 -6.03
CA PRO A 399 -15.40 7.19 -5.46
C PRO A 399 -16.79 6.90 -6.06
N SER A 400 -17.45 7.91 -6.62
CA SER A 400 -18.79 7.85 -7.22
C SER A 400 -18.80 8.29 -8.69
N ALA A 401 -17.75 7.91 -9.44
CA ALA A 401 -17.61 8.20 -10.87
C ALA A 401 -17.42 9.69 -11.21
N GLU A 402 -17.00 10.51 -10.24
CA GLU A 402 -16.63 11.91 -10.49
C GLU A 402 -15.48 11.96 -11.51
N GLY A 403 -15.61 12.86 -12.49
CA GLY A 403 -14.67 12.98 -13.62
C GLY A 403 -14.86 11.95 -14.75
N VAL A 404 -15.65 10.90 -14.53
CA VAL A 404 -15.85 9.82 -15.52
C VAL A 404 -16.95 10.17 -16.50
N ASN A 405 -18.13 10.54 -15.99
CA ASN A 405 -19.31 10.66 -16.84
C ASN A 405 -19.33 11.99 -17.62
N MET A 406 -18.94 11.95 -18.90
CA MET A 406 -18.90 13.10 -19.80
C MET A 406 -19.74 12.82 -21.05
N TYR A 407 -20.52 13.82 -21.49
CA TYR A 407 -21.36 13.73 -22.69
C TYR A 407 -21.02 14.84 -23.68
N GLY A 408 -20.95 14.48 -24.96
CA GLY A 408 -20.90 15.40 -26.09
C GLY A 408 -22.23 15.47 -26.83
N ALA A 409 -22.25 16.15 -27.98
CA ALA A 409 -23.44 16.29 -28.80
C ALA A 409 -24.05 14.95 -29.29
N ASN A 410 -23.22 13.89 -29.37
CA ASN A 410 -23.60 12.59 -29.91
C ASN A 410 -23.60 11.46 -28.86
N GLY A 411 -23.70 11.81 -27.56
CA GLY A 411 -23.74 10.84 -26.46
C GLY A 411 -22.48 10.83 -25.61
N GLN A 412 -22.25 9.72 -24.90
CA GLN A 412 -21.15 9.60 -23.93
C GLN A 412 -19.79 9.70 -24.62
N ILE A 413 -18.84 10.33 -23.95
CA ILE A 413 -17.43 10.42 -24.34
C ILE A 413 -16.61 9.55 -23.39
N CYS A 414 -15.73 8.71 -23.95
CA CYS A 414 -14.78 7.92 -23.16
C CYS A 414 -13.75 8.84 -22.49
N THR A 415 -13.70 8.84 -21.17
CA THR A 415 -12.76 9.64 -20.35
C THR A 415 -11.69 8.80 -19.68
N TRP A 416 -11.79 7.47 -19.74
CA TRP A 416 -10.90 6.54 -19.05
C TRP A 416 -9.94 5.84 -20.02
N ARG A 417 -8.94 5.17 -19.45
CA ARG A 417 -8.03 4.30 -20.20
C ARG A 417 -8.55 2.86 -20.21
N LYS A 418 -8.31 2.17 -21.32
CA LYS A 418 -8.63 0.75 -21.54
C LYS A 418 -8.18 -0.09 -20.35
N LEU A 419 -8.98 -1.08 -19.97
CA LEU A 419 -8.81 -1.94 -18.80
C LEU A 419 -8.97 -1.22 -17.46
N LEU A 420 -8.39 -0.03 -17.29
CA LEU A 420 -8.46 0.73 -16.04
C LEU A 420 -9.86 1.31 -15.76
N GLY A 421 -10.68 1.52 -16.79
CA GLY A 421 -12.11 1.79 -16.63
C GLY A 421 -12.86 0.70 -15.85
N GLY A 422 -12.34 -0.52 -15.85
CA GLY A 422 -12.89 -1.67 -15.12
C GLY A 422 -12.61 -1.69 -13.62
N VAL A 423 -11.76 -0.80 -13.10
CA VAL A 423 -11.32 -0.81 -11.69
C VAL A 423 -12.48 -0.71 -10.70
N GLN A 424 -13.63 -0.16 -11.11
CA GLN A 424 -14.84 -0.16 -10.29
C GLN A 424 -15.24 -1.57 -9.82
N TYR A 425 -14.99 -2.62 -10.61
CA TYR A 425 -15.28 -4.01 -10.23
C TYR A 425 -14.19 -4.66 -9.36
N GLY A 426 -13.18 -3.89 -8.96
CA GLY A 426 -12.01 -4.34 -8.22
C GLY A 426 -12.32 -4.86 -6.82
N GLU A 427 -12.22 -6.17 -6.65
CA GLU A 427 -12.52 -6.88 -5.39
C GLU A 427 -11.32 -7.05 -4.44
N LEU A 428 -10.13 -6.59 -4.81
CA LEU A 428 -8.90 -6.87 -4.07
C LEU A 428 -8.89 -6.31 -2.64
N PHE A 429 -9.35 -5.06 -2.47
CA PHE A 429 -9.38 -4.42 -1.15
C PHE A 429 -10.39 -5.10 -0.20
N PRO A 430 -11.64 -5.39 -0.60
CA PRO A 430 -12.55 -6.24 0.18
C PRO A 430 -11.99 -7.61 0.59
N HIS A 431 -11.28 -8.30 -0.32
CA HIS A 431 -10.62 -9.57 -0.01
C HIS A 431 -9.52 -9.39 1.03
N PHE A 432 -8.68 -8.36 0.88
CA PHE A 432 -7.66 -8.01 1.87
C PHE A 432 -8.28 -7.76 3.26
N LEU A 433 -9.34 -6.94 3.34
CA LEU A 433 -10.03 -6.68 4.61
C LEU A 433 -10.56 -7.97 5.25
N SER A 434 -11.16 -8.86 4.44
CA SER A 434 -11.65 -10.15 4.92
C SER A 434 -10.54 -11.05 5.47
N GLU A 435 -9.34 -10.99 4.89
CA GLU A 435 -8.18 -11.75 5.34
C GLU A 435 -7.59 -11.20 6.65
N ILE A 436 -7.54 -9.87 6.84
CA ILE A 436 -6.91 -9.26 8.04
C ILE A 436 -7.88 -8.98 9.19
N MET A 437 -9.16 -8.75 8.92
CA MET A 437 -10.20 -8.42 9.92
C MET A 437 -11.31 -9.47 10.02
N GLY A 438 -11.35 -10.43 9.11
CA GLY A 438 -12.43 -11.40 9.00
C GLY A 438 -13.57 -10.92 8.09
N ARG A 439 -14.35 -11.87 7.57
CA ARG A 439 -15.43 -11.61 6.59
C ARG A 439 -16.51 -10.65 7.07
N GLY A 440 -16.74 -10.56 8.38
CA GLY A 440 -17.73 -9.65 8.96
C GLY A 440 -17.36 -8.17 8.85
N SER A 441 -16.13 -7.84 8.44
CA SER A 441 -15.72 -6.48 8.10
C SER A 441 -16.49 -5.89 6.93
N ILE A 442 -16.86 -6.70 5.93
CA ILE A 442 -17.59 -6.20 4.76
C ILE A 442 -19.05 -5.88 5.09
N PRO A 443 -19.83 -6.75 5.75
CA PRO A 443 -21.13 -6.36 6.29
C PRO A 443 -21.06 -5.14 7.23
N TRP A 444 -19.98 -5.01 8.00
CA TRP A 444 -19.78 -3.86 8.89
C TRP A 444 -19.71 -2.55 8.09
N ILE A 445 -18.95 -2.53 6.99
CA ILE A 445 -18.87 -1.35 6.08
C ILE A 445 -20.27 -0.98 5.58
N TRP A 446 -21.02 -1.94 5.06
CA TRP A 446 -22.38 -1.70 4.55
C TRP A 446 -23.36 -1.23 5.62
N ARG A 447 -23.11 -1.56 6.89
CA ARG A 447 -23.96 -1.11 7.99
C ARG A 447 -23.62 0.30 8.45
N TYR A 448 -22.34 0.61 8.60
CA TYR A 448 -21.87 1.77 9.36
C TYR A 448 -21.22 2.87 8.50
N CYS A 449 -20.62 2.55 7.35
CA CYS A 449 -20.05 3.56 6.45
C CYS A 449 -21.14 4.16 5.56
N LYS A 450 -21.96 5.09 6.09
CA LYS A 450 -23.13 5.66 5.37
C LYS A 450 -22.77 6.28 4.02
N GLU A 451 -21.66 6.98 3.97
CA GLU A 451 -21.21 7.68 2.76
C GLU A 451 -20.05 6.96 2.08
N ARG A 452 -18.81 7.24 2.52
CA ARG A 452 -17.59 6.67 1.96
C ARG A 452 -16.99 5.58 2.83
N VAL A 453 -16.32 4.62 2.21
CA VAL A 453 -15.82 3.42 2.89
C VAL A 453 -14.67 3.76 3.81
N LEU A 454 -13.60 4.38 3.29
CA LEU A 454 -12.40 4.63 4.09
C LEU A 454 -12.66 5.68 5.19
N GLU A 455 -13.39 6.76 4.89
CA GLU A 455 -13.79 7.75 5.89
C GLU A 455 -14.67 7.12 6.98
N GLY A 456 -15.68 6.31 6.62
CA GLY A 456 -16.54 5.64 7.59
C GLY A 456 -15.82 4.60 8.44
N MET A 457 -14.80 3.92 7.90
CA MET A 457 -13.93 3.04 8.68
C MET A 457 -13.06 3.85 9.66
N ALA A 458 -12.54 5.00 9.23
CA ALA A 458 -11.76 5.89 10.06
C ALA A 458 -12.55 6.45 11.26
N ASP A 459 -13.86 6.66 11.13
CA ASP A 459 -14.73 7.09 12.24
C ASP A 459 -14.70 6.12 13.43
N SER A 460 -14.44 4.83 13.19
CA SER A 460 -14.36 3.80 14.24
C SER A 460 -12.93 3.45 14.63
N LEU A 461 -12.00 3.39 13.67
CA LEU A 461 -10.61 3.00 13.91
C LEU A 461 -9.72 4.17 14.37
N GLY A 462 -10.12 5.41 14.06
CA GLY A 462 -9.25 6.57 14.14
C GLY A 462 -8.31 6.70 12.92
N ALA A 463 -7.78 7.91 12.74
CA ALA A 463 -6.97 8.25 11.58
C ALA A 463 -5.69 7.40 11.46
N ASP A 464 -4.99 7.16 12.58
CA ASP A 464 -3.70 6.45 12.58
C ASP A 464 -3.86 5.00 12.11
N GLN A 465 -4.84 4.28 12.66
CA GLN A 465 -5.13 2.90 12.25
C GLN A 465 -5.64 2.83 10.79
N MET A 466 -6.40 3.83 10.33
CA MET A 466 -6.82 3.88 8.92
C MET A 466 -5.62 4.08 7.97
N ARG A 467 -4.73 5.03 8.28
CA ARG A 467 -3.50 5.27 7.51
C ARG A 467 -2.60 4.04 7.48
N HIS A 468 -2.48 3.39 8.63
CA HIS A 468 -1.77 2.14 8.77
C HIS A 468 -2.34 1.03 7.86
N MET A 469 -3.66 0.87 7.82
CA MET A 469 -4.31 -0.14 6.98
C MET A 469 -4.11 0.12 5.50
N ILE A 470 -4.15 1.38 5.08
CA ILE A 470 -3.85 1.76 3.69
C ILE A 470 -2.42 1.35 3.34
N LEU A 471 -1.45 1.64 4.21
CA LEU A 471 -0.08 1.20 4.00
C LEU A 471 0.04 -0.33 3.95
N GLU A 472 -0.57 -1.04 4.90
CA GLU A 472 -0.56 -2.51 4.95
C GLU A 472 -1.10 -3.11 3.66
N TYR A 473 -2.25 -2.63 3.19
CA TYR A 473 -2.84 -3.05 1.91
C TYR A 473 -1.85 -2.86 0.76
N ARG A 474 -1.22 -1.69 0.64
CA ARG A 474 -0.30 -1.38 -0.47
C ARG A 474 0.99 -2.19 -0.42
N VAL A 475 1.52 -2.42 0.78
CA VAL A 475 2.73 -3.21 0.99
C VAL A 475 2.46 -4.69 0.72
N ARG A 476 1.35 -5.23 1.23
CA ARG A 476 0.94 -6.61 0.95
C ARG A 476 0.57 -6.83 -0.51
N GLN A 477 -0.04 -5.83 -1.16
CA GLN A 477 -0.27 -5.83 -2.60
C GLN A 477 1.05 -5.94 -3.39
N ALA A 478 2.08 -5.18 -3.03
CA ALA A 478 3.39 -5.24 -3.68
C ALA A 478 4.05 -6.61 -3.54
N MET A 479 3.83 -7.28 -2.41
CA MET A 479 4.33 -8.62 -2.16
C MET A 479 3.45 -9.72 -2.75
N ILE A 480 2.24 -9.42 -3.25
CA ILE A 480 1.20 -10.40 -3.57
C ILE A 480 0.99 -11.33 -2.37
N ASP A 481 0.69 -10.73 -1.22
CA ASP A 481 0.42 -11.37 0.07
C ASP A 481 -1.01 -11.06 0.54
N VAL A 482 -1.98 -11.67 -0.13
CA VAL A 482 -3.41 -11.45 0.13
C VAL A 482 -4.11 -12.76 0.47
N GLY A 483 -3.45 -13.58 1.29
CA GLY A 483 -3.99 -14.85 1.76
C GLY A 483 -4.31 -15.80 0.61
N GLN A 484 -5.51 -16.37 0.61
CA GLN A 484 -5.93 -17.38 -0.37
C GLN A 484 -5.97 -16.85 -1.80
N TRP A 485 -6.14 -15.54 -1.96
CA TRP A 485 -6.28 -14.85 -3.24
C TRP A 485 -4.95 -14.59 -3.96
N SER A 486 -3.81 -14.87 -3.32
CA SER A 486 -2.47 -14.56 -3.85
C SER A 486 -2.19 -15.20 -5.22
N SER A 487 -2.70 -16.40 -5.47
CA SER A 487 -2.54 -17.09 -6.76
C SER A 487 -3.34 -16.41 -7.88
N ALA A 488 -4.58 -15.99 -7.59
CA ALA A 488 -5.42 -15.25 -8.52
C ALA A 488 -4.83 -13.86 -8.85
N CYS A 489 -4.31 -13.14 -7.85
CA CYS A 489 -3.65 -11.85 -8.04
C CYS A 489 -2.41 -11.97 -8.93
N ARG A 490 -1.60 -13.01 -8.73
CA ARG A 490 -0.46 -13.31 -9.61
C ARG A 490 -0.91 -13.53 -11.05
N LYS A 491 -1.97 -14.30 -11.25
CA LYS A 491 -2.55 -14.53 -12.59
C LYS A 491 -3.00 -13.23 -13.25
N LEU A 492 -3.66 -12.32 -12.52
CA LEU A 492 -4.06 -11.01 -13.05
C LEU A 492 -2.87 -10.20 -13.56
N ILE A 493 -1.77 -10.15 -12.81
CA ILE A 493 -0.54 -9.47 -13.26
C ILE A 493 0.06 -10.19 -14.47
N ASP A 494 0.14 -11.51 -14.44
CA ASP A 494 0.74 -12.29 -15.51
C ASP A 494 0.00 -12.13 -16.85
N ASP A 495 -1.34 -12.16 -16.81
CA ASP A 495 -2.20 -12.04 -17.99
C ASP A 495 -2.21 -10.61 -18.58
N ASN A 496 -1.86 -9.59 -17.79
CA ASN A 496 -1.91 -8.18 -18.20
C ASN A 496 -0.52 -7.50 -18.19
N TRP A 497 0.56 -8.29 -18.13
CA TRP A 497 1.93 -7.77 -18.07
C TRP A 497 2.32 -7.02 -19.35
N LEU A 498 2.72 -5.75 -19.20
CA LEU A 498 3.10 -4.85 -20.30
C LEU A 498 2.05 -4.71 -21.39
N VAL A 499 0.76 -4.95 -21.06
CA VAL A 499 -0.32 -4.60 -21.97
C VAL A 499 -0.31 -3.09 -22.21
N SER A 500 -0.55 -2.67 -23.45
CA SER A 500 -0.63 -1.25 -23.80
C SER A 500 -1.94 -0.65 -23.31
N ILE A 501 -1.85 0.34 -22.44
CA ILE A 501 -2.97 1.09 -21.87
C ILE A 501 -3.08 2.44 -22.58
N GLU A 502 -4.20 2.64 -23.27
CA GLU A 502 -4.53 3.82 -24.07
C GLU A 502 -6.03 4.15 -23.93
N SER A 503 -6.55 5.15 -24.64
CA SER A 503 -7.99 5.47 -24.64
C SER A 503 -8.82 4.24 -25.10
N GLU A 504 -9.92 3.91 -24.42
CA GLU A 504 -10.61 2.63 -24.65
C GLU A 504 -11.39 2.59 -25.97
N TRP A 505 -12.17 3.64 -26.27
CA TRP A 505 -13.00 3.71 -27.47
C TRP A 505 -13.25 5.16 -27.90
N SER A 506 -13.68 5.34 -29.15
CA SER A 506 -14.01 6.65 -29.73
C SER A 506 -15.53 6.85 -29.79
N PRO A 507 -16.07 8.05 -29.50
CA PRO A 507 -15.33 9.29 -29.16
C PRO A 507 -14.69 9.26 -27.77
N TYR A 508 -13.43 9.69 -27.67
CA TYR A 508 -12.72 9.88 -26.41
C TYR A 508 -12.41 11.36 -26.17
N TRP A 509 -12.17 11.71 -24.90
CA TRP A 509 -11.92 13.09 -24.50
C TRP A 509 -10.53 13.57 -24.89
N LYS A 510 -9.50 12.78 -24.57
CA LYS A 510 -8.11 13.07 -24.92
C LYS A 510 -7.43 11.84 -25.51
N LYS A 511 -6.60 12.08 -26.52
CA LYS A 511 -5.66 11.06 -27.00
C LYS A 511 -4.51 11.01 -26.01
N VAL A 512 -4.31 9.85 -25.37
CA VAL A 512 -3.21 9.65 -24.42
C VAL A 512 -2.05 8.90 -25.08
N GLU A 513 -0.84 9.19 -24.62
CA GLU A 513 0.31 8.37 -24.96
C GLU A 513 0.18 6.98 -24.30
N PRO A 514 0.44 5.88 -25.04
CA PRO A 514 0.39 4.54 -24.50
C PRO A 514 1.27 4.36 -23.26
N TRP A 515 0.74 3.70 -22.23
CA TRP A 515 1.48 3.28 -21.05
C TRP A 515 1.56 1.75 -21.01
N LEU A 516 2.76 1.21 -20.79
CA LEU A 516 2.94 -0.24 -20.69
C LEU A 516 2.72 -0.68 -19.25
N ALA A 517 1.69 -1.51 -19.03
CA ALA A 517 1.25 -1.85 -17.69
C ALA A 517 2.29 -2.63 -16.88
N THR A 518 2.68 -2.06 -15.75
CA THR A 518 3.50 -2.71 -14.72
C THR A 518 3.14 -2.12 -13.36
N PRO A 519 3.09 -2.93 -12.28
CA PRO A 519 2.89 -2.41 -10.93
C PRO A 519 4.04 -1.53 -10.45
N TYR A 520 5.19 -1.57 -11.14
CA TYR A 520 6.38 -0.86 -10.71
C TYR A 520 6.45 0.54 -11.31
N ALA A 521 6.78 1.53 -10.47
CA ALA A 521 7.00 2.90 -10.92
C ALA A 521 8.32 2.99 -11.70
N ASN A 522 8.31 3.70 -12.83
CA ASN A 522 9.55 4.10 -13.49
C ASN A 522 10.22 5.21 -12.68
N MET A 523 11.54 5.12 -12.51
CA MET A 523 12.33 6.10 -11.78
C MET A 523 13.34 6.77 -12.71
N TYR A 524 13.54 8.07 -12.53
CA TYR A 524 14.47 8.88 -13.30
C TYR A 524 15.44 9.60 -12.38
N LYS A 525 16.68 9.81 -12.82
CA LYS A 525 17.60 10.72 -12.13
C LYS A 525 17.01 12.12 -12.10
N CYS A 526 17.14 12.80 -10.96
CA CYS A 526 16.71 14.18 -10.85
C CYS A 526 17.65 15.08 -11.66
N ASP A 527 17.03 16.03 -12.34
CA ASP A 527 17.64 17.08 -13.16
C ASP A 527 17.56 18.47 -12.48
N GLU A 528 17.07 18.51 -11.24
CA GLU A 528 16.94 19.72 -10.42
C GLU A 528 18.30 20.19 -9.89
N VAL A 529 18.49 21.50 -9.71
CA VAL A 529 19.70 22.06 -9.09
C VAL A 529 19.84 21.51 -7.66
N ASP A 530 21.05 21.11 -7.26
CA ASP A 530 21.36 20.48 -5.96
C ASP A 530 20.73 19.09 -5.72
N SER A 531 20.20 18.44 -6.76
CA SER A 531 19.60 17.09 -6.69
C SER A 531 20.51 15.95 -7.17
N VAL A 532 21.83 16.17 -7.19
CA VAL A 532 22.80 15.14 -7.60
C VAL A 532 22.65 13.89 -6.73
N GLY A 533 22.46 12.75 -7.39
CA GLY A 533 22.27 11.44 -6.74
C GLY A 533 20.82 11.10 -6.39
N TRP A 534 19.88 12.02 -6.55
CA TRP A 534 18.46 11.79 -6.29
C TRP A 534 17.74 11.17 -7.49
N TRP A 535 16.64 10.50 -7.19
CA TRP A 535 15.71 9.89 -8.13
C TRP A 535 14.30 10.43 -7.90
N ARG A 536 13.55 10.60 -9.00
CA ARG A 536 12.14 11.00 -9.01
C ARG A 536 11.29 9.98 -9.76
N PRO A 537 10.04 9.74 -9.37
CA PRO A 537 9.14 8.88 -10.12
C PRO A 537 8.72 9.50 -11.46
N GLU A 538 8.19 8.67 -12.34
CA GLU A 538 7.39 9.16 -13.46
C GLU A 538 6.16 9.90 -12.94
N TRP A 539 6.04 11.19 -13.26
CA TRP A 539 5.01 12.06 -12.70
C TRP A 539 3.58 11.51 -12.87
N ARG A 540 3.27 10.92 -14.04
CA ARG A 540 1.94 10.37 -14.37
C ARG A 540 1.49 9.24 -13.47
N THR A 541 2.45 8.50 -12.91
CA THR A 541 2.19 7.34 -12.05
C THR A 541 2.52 7.63 -10.61
N THR A 542 2.77 8.89 -10.22
CA THR A 542 2.85 9.24 -8.80
C THR A 542 1.53 8.87 -8.08
N PRO A 543 1.59 8.48 -6.78
CA PRO A 543 0.41 8.08 -6.04
C PRO A 543 -0.71 9.13 -6.06
N GLY A 544 -1.96 8.69 -6.22
CA GLY A 544 -3.14 9.44 -5.78
C GLY A 544 -3.37 9.28 -4.27
N TRP A 545 -4.45 9.86 -3.74
CA TRP A 545 -4.83 9.63 -2.33
C TRP A 545 -5.03 8.14 -2.08
N SER A 546 -4.53 7.58 -0.98
CA SER A 546 -4.51 6.14 -0.71
C SER A 546 -3.75 5.28 -1.74
N GLY A 547 -3.10 5.86 -2.74
CA GLY A 547 -2.33 5.20 -3.80
C GLY A 547 -0.91 4.86 -3.37
N ALA A 548 -0.20 4.04 -4.16
CA ALA A 548 1.22 3.76 -3.90
C ALA A 548 2.05 3.50 -5.16
N ASN A 549 3.35 3.78 -5.05
CA ASN A 549 4.38 3.34 -5.97
C ASN A 549 5.13 2.16 -5.38
N GLN A 550 5.37 1.16 -6.21
CA GLN A 550 6.21 0.01 -5.90
C GLN A 550 7.49 0.16 -6.70
N ILE A 551 8.63 0.22 -6.05
CA ILE A 551 9.90 0.59 -6.68
C ILE A 551 10.89 -0.53 -6.41
N PRO A 552 11.21 -1.37 -7.40
CA PRO A 552 12.24 -2.38 -7.23
C PRO A 552 13.61 -1.70 -7.16
N LEU A 553 14.44 -2.11 -6.21
CA LEU A 553 15.76 -1.55 -5.95
C LEU A 553 16.79 -2.67 -5.95
N HIS A 554 17.90 -2.49 -6.68
CA HIS A 554 19.05 -3.38 -6.60
C HIS A 554 19.82 -3.15 -5.30
N VAL A 555 20.11 -4.24 -4.59
CA VAL A 555 20.85 -4.23 -3.32
C VAL A 555 22.04 -5.18 -3.34
N SER A 556 22.93 -5.09 -2.35
CA SER A 556 24.10 -5.97 -2.22
C SER A 556 23.74 -7.46 -2.19
N GLY A 557 22.56 -7.79 -1.66
CA GLY A 557 22.04 -9.15 -1.54
C GLY A 557 22.74 -10.00 -0.47
N LYS A 558 23.57 -9.40 0.39
CA LYS A 558 24.26 -10.14 1.47
C LYS A 558 23.45 -10.10 2.76
N GLU A 559 23.31 -11.27 3.37
CA GLU A 559 22.67 -11.39 4.69
C GLU A 559 23.49 -10.64 5.75
N GLY A 560 22.80 -9.91 6.63
CA GLY A 560 23.39 -9.05 7.67
C GLY A 560 23.63 -7.60 7.23
N ASP A 561 23.63 -7.30 5.92
CA ASP A 561 23.81 -5.94 5.44
C ASP A 561 22.62 -5.05 5.84
N LEU A 562 22.93 -3.85 6.30
CA LEU A 562 21.95 -2.77 6.45
C LEU A 562 21.71 -2.14 5.08
N ILE A 563 20.45 -2.07 4.65
CA ILE A 563 20.04 -1.30 3.48
C ILE A 563 19.32 -0.03 3.92
N SER A 564 19.56 1.08 3.21
CA SER A 564 18.87 2.35 3.45
C SER A 564 18.54 3.11 2.18
N VAL A 565 17.40 3.81 2.22
CA VAL A 565 17.01 4.79 1.20
C VAL A 565 16.56 6.04 1.92
N HIS A 566 17.18 7.17 1.57
CA HIS A 566 16.72 8.45 2.06
C HIS A 566 15.50 8.88 1.24
N PHE A 567 14.39 9.08 1.95
CA PHE A 567 13.09 9.43 1.40
C PHE A 567 12.77 10.88 1.76
N LYS A 568 12.44 11.67 0.74
CA LYS A 568 11.99 13.05 0.89
C LYS A 568 10.60 13.19 0.28
N PRO A 569 9.53 13.20 1.10
CA PRO A 569 8.20 13.53 0.62
C PRO A 569 8.13 15.02 0.23
N LEU A 570 7.44 15.33 -0.87
CA LEU A 570 7.15 16.72 -1.25
C LEU A 570 5.70 17.12 -0.90
N ASP A 571 4.91 16.16 -0.45
CA ASP A 571 3.51 16.31 -0.07
C ASP A 571 3.23 15.62 1.27
N ASP A 572 2.08 15.98 1.87
CA ASP A 572 1.62 15.45 3.15
C ASP A 572 1.18 13.97 3.06
N ASN A 573 1.13 13.31 4.22
CA ASN A 573 0.62 11.94 4.40
C ASN A 573 1.39 10.86 3.63
N MET A 574 2.61 11.16 3.22
CA MET A 574 3.47 10.25 2.47
C MET A 574 4.31 9.38 3.41
N VAL A 575 4.28 8.07 3.16
CA VAL A 575 4.94 7.05 3.98
C VAL A 575 5.74 6.11 3.08
N ALA A 576 6.95 5.74 3.52
CA ALA A 576 7.84 4.84 2.81
C ALA A 576 8.13 3.57 3.62
N MET A 577 8.15 2.40 2.97
CA MET A 577 8.46 1.12 3.63
C MET A 577 9.23 0.20 2.68
N LEU A 578 10.32 -0.40 3.16
CA LEU A 578 11.05 -1.44 2.44
C LEU A 578 10.45 -2.80 2.72
N CYS A 579 10.33 -3.64 1.69
CA CYS A 579 9.90 -5.01 1.82
C CYS A 579 10.58 -5.91 0.77
N TYR A 580 10.79 -7.17 1.11
CA TYR A 580 11.33 -8.14 0.15
C TYR A 580 10.86 -9.57 0.41
N ARG A 581 11.01 -10.42 -0.60
CA ARG A 581 10.72 -11.85 -0.53
C ARG A 581 11.95 -12.66 -0.92
N THR A 582 12.23 -13.73 -0.18
CA THR A 582 13.32 -14.67 -0.50
C THR A 582 12.89 -15.65 -1.60
N LYS A 583 13.84 -16.40 -2.17
CA LYS A 583 13.55 -17.49 -3.13
C LYS A 583 12.59 -18.54 -2.57
N GLN A 584 12.62 -18.76 -1.26
CA GLN A 584 11.77 -19.69 -0.52
C GLN A 584 10.37 -19.12 -0.24
N GLY A 585 10.15 -17.83 -0.48
CA GLY A 585 8.84 -17.17 -0.30
C GLY A 585 8.64 -16.51 1.06
N ARG A 586 9.67 -16.44 1.92
CA ARG A 586 9.59 -15.70 3.19
C ARG A 586 9.62 -14.19 2.90
N ILE A 587 8.74 -13.45 3.57
CA ILE A 587 8.60 -11.99 3.41
C ILE A 587 9.18 -11.29 4.62
N TYR A 588 9.78 -10.12 4.39
CA TYR A 588 10.30 -9.23 5.41
C TYR A 588 9.86 -7.79 5.11
N TYR A 589 9.61 -7.01 6.16
CA TYR A 589 9.19 -5.61 6.08
C TYR A 589 10.01 -4.75 7.05
N SER A 590 10.28 -3.49 6.68
CA SER A 590 10.98 -2.52 7.52
C SER A 590 10.00 -1.86 8.48
N GLN A 591 10.46 -0.87 9.25
CA GLN A 591 9.50 0.10 9.76
C GLN A 591 8.94 0.97 8.65
N PRO A 592 7.69 1.44 8.77
CA PRO A 592 7.23 2.59 8.01
C PRO A 592 8.02 3.84 8.45
N LEU A 593 8.45 4.61 7.46
CA LEU A 593 8.97 5.95 7.65
C LEU A 593 7.88 6.95 7.25
N GLU A 594 7.43 7.73 8.23
CA GLU A 594 6.52 8.87 8.03
C GLU A 594 7.35 10.15 7.95
N GLY A 595 7.15 10.95 6.90
CA GLY A 595 7.93 12.17 6.68
C GLY A 595 9.31 11.92 6.04
N GLU A 596 10.15 12.96 6.04
CA GLU A 596 11.51 12.90 5.48
C GLU A 596 12.46 12.12 6.41
N GLY A 597 13.32 11.27 5.84
CA GLY A 597 14.32 10.51 6.60
C GLY A 597 14.81 9.25 5.89
N ASP A 598 15.54 8.40 6.60
CA ASP A 598 16.04 7.13 6.07
C ASP A 598 15.10 5.98 6.41
N VAL A 599 14.55 5.32 5.37
CA VAL A 599 13.88 4.04 5.55
C VAL A 599 14.95 2.95 5.50
N MET A 600 14.99 2.12 6.54
CA MET A 600 16.11 1.21 6.81
C MET A 600 15.64 -0.20 7.18
N MET A 601 16.45 -1.19 6.82
CA MET A 601 16.23 -2.60 7.16
C MET A 601 17.54 -3.38 7.12
N GLN A 602 17.74 -4.30 8.05
CA GLN A 602 18.77 -5.33 7.91
C GLN A 602 18.26 -6.50 7.06
N LEU A 603 19.06 -6.94 6.09
CA LEU A 603 18.77 -8.13 5.27
C LEU A 603 18.95 -9.41 6.10
N LYS A 604 17.85 -9.94 6.64
CA LYS A 604 17.82 -11.17 7.46
C LYS A 604 18.01 -12.46 6.65
N ALA A 605 17.91 -12.34 5.34
CA ALA A 605 18.09 -13.41 4.36
C ALA A 605 18.26 -12.78 2.99
N VAL A 606 18.90 -13.49 2.07
CA VAL A 606 19.13 -13.01 0.70
C VAL A 606 17.80 -12.71 -0.03
N PRO A 607 17.56 -11.46 -0.47
CA PRO A 607 16.41 -11.12 -1.29
C PRO A 607 16.41 -11.86 -2.62
N ALA A 608 15.24 -12.26 -3.12
CA ALA A 608 15.15 -12.90 -4.42
C ALA A 608 15.68 -11.97 -5.52
N ASN A 609 16.64 -12.48 -6.30
CA ASN A 609 17.29 -11.75 -7.39
C ASN A 609 18.05 -10.49 -6.93
N ASN A 610 18.43 -10.40 -5.64
CA ASN A 610 19.09 -9.23 -5.05
C ASN A 610 18.29 -7.93 -5.22
N VAL A 611 16.96 -8.04 -5.24
CA VAL A 611 16.03 -6.92 -5.36
C VAL A 611 15.14 -6.85 -4.13
N VAL A 612 15.00 -5.64 -3.58
CA VAL A 612 13.98 -5.29 -2.59
C VAL A 612 12.96 -4.35 -3.25
N LEU A 613 11.77 -4.24 -2.69
CA LEU A 613 10.77 -3.27 -3.10
C LEU A 613 10.71 -2.15 -2.05
N LEU A 614 10.82 -0.91 -2.50
CA LEU A 614 10.39 0.25 -1.73
C LEU A 614 8.95 0.59 -2.12
N VAL A 615 8.07 0.61 -1.14
CA VAL A 615 6.68 1.04 -1.30
C VAL A 615 6.55 2.46 -0.77
N VAL A 616 6.20 3.40 -1.64
CA VAL A 616 5.91 4.80 -1.28
C VAL A 616 4.42 5.01 -1.43
N CYS A 617 3.73 5.29 -0.33
CA CYS A 617 2.28 5.36 -0.26
C CYS A 617 1.82 6.72 0.24
N ASN A 618 0.84 7.31 -0.44
CA ASN A 618 0.04 8.34 0.18
C ASN A 618 -1.04 7.66 1.02
N THR A 619 -1.11 7.96 2.31
CA THR A 619 -2.03 7.30 3.24
C THR A 619 -3.35 8.05 3.41
N ASP A 620 -3.61 9.10 2.62
CA ASP A 620 -4.82 9.89 2.79
C ASP A 620 -6.07 9.12 2.40
N PHE A 621 -7.11 9.26 3.22
CA PHE A 621 -8.34 8.48 3.13
C PHE A 621 -9.57 9.35 2.90
N LYS A 622 -9.40 10.67 2.85
CA LYS A 622 -10.47 11.64 2.65
C LYS A 622 -10.57 12.04 1.18
N TYR A 623 -11.79 12.10 0.67
CA TYR A 623 -12.05 12.59 -0.68
C TYR A 623 -12.77 13.94 -0.66
N GLU A 624 -12.08 15.00 -1.09
CA GLU A 624 -12.54 16.39 -1.04
C GLU A 624 -12.92 16.93 -2.44
N GLY A 625 -13.16 16.03 -3.40
CA GLY A 625 -13.61 16.39 -4.75
C GLY A 625 -12.47 16.53 -5.75
N GLU A 626 -12.58 17.53 -6.64
CA GLU A 626 -11.67 17.71 -7.79
C GLU A 626 -10.21 17.91 -7.39
N GLU A 627 -9.94 18.54 -6.25
CA GLU A 627 -8.58 18.75 -5.75
C GLU A 627 -7.91 17.41 -5.43
N THR A 628 -8.55 16.59 -4.57
CA THR A 628 -8.07 15.24 -4.27
C THR A 628 -7.97 14.38 -5.53
N ARG A 629 -8.98 14.48 -6.41
CA ARG A 629 -9.08 13.67 -7.63
C ARG A 629 -7.92 13.88 -8.61
N LYS A 630 -7.44 15.12 -8.72
CA LYS A 630 -6.38 15.53 -9.65
C LYS A 630 -5.00 15.53 -9.00
N ARG A 631 -4.91 15.32 -7.69
CA ARG A 631 -3.64 15.40 -6.98
C ARG A 631 -2.78 14.16 -7.20
N HIS A 632 -1.53 14.45 -7.49
CA HIS A 632 -0.43 13.52 -7.68
C HIS A 632 0.61 13.81 -6.60
N PHE A 633 0.81 12.89 -5.67
CA PHE A 633 1.67 13.10 -4.50
C PHE A 633 3.13 12.73 -4.83
N ASP A 634 4.02 13.71 -4.84
CA ASP A 634 5.38 13.56 -5.34
C ASP A 634 6.42 13.37 -4.21
N TYR A 635 7.58 12.84 -4.58
CA TYR A 635 8.68 12.54 -3.66
C TYR A 635 10.03 12.42 -4.36
N ARG A 636 11.11 12.45 -3.58
CA ARG A 636 12.49 12.22 -4.04
C ARG A 636 13.13 11.11 -3.24
N LEU A 637 13.97 10.30 -3.88
CA LEU A 637 14.71 9.21 -3.26
C LEU A 637 16.21 9.36 -3.48
N LYS A 638 17.01 9.11 -2.45
CA LYS A 638 18.46 8.99 -2.58
C LYS A 638 18.90 7.64 -2.02
N MET A 639 19.64 6.89 -2.84
CA MET A 639 20.12 5.56 -2.46
C MET A 639 21.16 5.71 -1.34
N GLY A 640 21.01 4.94 -0.27
CA GLY A 640 21.91 4.93 0.87
C GLY A 640 22.77 3.68 0.91
N ASP A 641 22.98 3.15 2.10
CA ASP A 641 23.82 1.99 2.36
C ASP A 641 23.32 0.76 1.59
N ASN A 642 24.23 0.08 0.91
CA ASN A 642 23.99 -1.20 0.20
C ASN A 642 22.81 -1.22 -0.78
N VAL A 643 22.32 -0.05 -1.20
CA VAL A 643 21.32 0.14 -2.27
C VAL A 643 22.00 0.86 -3.44
N TYR A 644 21.90 0.29 -4.64
CA TYR A 644 22.65 0.80 -5.80
C TYR A 644 21.82 1.76 -6.65
N GLN A 645 20.70 1.29 -7.17
CA GLN A 645 19.80 2.05 -8.03
C GLN A 645 18.42 1.38 -8.12
N PRO A 646 17.38 2.12 -8.56
CA PRO A 646 16.14 1.51 -9.01
C PRO A 646 16.39 0.49 -10.13
N ALA A 647 15.74 -0.66 -10.02
CA ALA A 647 15.76 -1.71 -11.01
C ALA A 647 14.71 -1.45 -12.10
N LYS A 648 14.89 -2.09 -13.26
CA LYS A 648 13.98 -1.94 -14.40
C LYS A 648 12.56 -2.39 -14.08
N ALA A 649 11.59 -1.46 -14.21
CA ALA A 649 10.17 -1.68 -13.91
C ALA A 649 9.49 -2.69 -14.86
N GLN A 650 10.08 -3.02 -16.01
CA GLN A 650 9.52 -3.96 -16.99
C GLN A 650 9.88 -5.43 -16.69
N ILE A 651 10.62 -5.71 -15.61
CA ILE A 651 10.97 -7.06 -15.16
C ILE A 651 9.99 -7.53 -14.08
N LYS A 652 9.54 -8.78 -14.16
CA LYS A 652 8.57 -9.41 -13.24
C LYS A 652 9.16 -9.73 -11.86
N TRP A 653 9.65 -8.75 -11.10
CA TRP A 653 10.36 -8.97 -9.82
C TRP A 653 9.56 -9.76 -8.76
N TYR A 654 8.23 -9.66 -8.76
CA TYR A 654 7.30 -10.47 -7.94
C TYR A 654 7.41 -11.98 -8.22
N ASN A 655 8.00 -12.38 -9.34
CA ASN A 655 8.32 -13.75 -9.66
C ASN A 655 9.61 -14.20 -8.96
N TYR A 656 9.56 -14.15 -7.62
CA TYR A 656 10.68 -14.43 -6.73
C TYR A 656 11.32 -15.81 -6.96
N LYS A 657 10.56 -16.82 -7.39
CA LYS A 657 11.08 -18.17 -7.67
C LYS A 657 11.98 -18.20 -8.91
N SER A 658 11.69 -17.39 -9.93
CA SER A 658 12.48 -17.32 -11.16
C SER A 658 13.76 -16.53 -10.97
N THR A 659 14.86 -16.97 -11.57
CA THR A 659 16.11 -16.21 -11.65
C THR A 659 15.97 -15.15 -12.72
N LEU A 660 15.92 -13.89 -12.29
CA LEU A 660 15.74 -12.72 -13.15
C LEU A 660 17.03 -11.92 -13.22
N ARG A 661 17.27 -11.25 -14.35
CA ARG A 661 18.42 -10.36 -14.55
C ARG A 661 17.96 -9.05 -15.15
N ASP A 662 18.52 -7.96 -14.65
CA ASP A 662 18.36 -6.64 -15.21
C ASP A 662 19.54 -6.34 -16.14
N PRO A 663 19.32 -6.25 -17.47
CA PRO A 663 20.42 -5.99 -18.41
C PRO A 663 21.02 -4.59 -18.25
N ASP A 664 20.30 -3.67 -17.60
CA ASP A 664 20.74 -2.29 -17.41
C ASP A 664 21.51 -2.12 -16.07
N PHE A 665 21.61 -3.19 -15.27
CA PHE A 665 22.34 -3.20 -14.01
C PHE A 665 23.61 -4.05 -14.11
N VAL A 666 24.75 -3.36 -14.02
CA VAL A 666 26.07 -3.98 -14.08
C VAL A 666 26.84 -3.61 -12.81
N THR A 667 27.16 -4.60 -11.98
CA THR A 667 28.00 -4.40 -10.78
C THR A 667 29.46 -4.75 -11.11
N GLY A 668 30.23 -3.77 -11.54
CA GLY A 668 31.66 -3.91 -11.82
C GLY A 668 32.00 -4.23 -13.28
N ILE A 669 33.23 -4.67 -13.53
CA ILE A 669 33.71 -5.06 -14.87
C ILE A 669 33.43 -6.55 -15.06
N GLU A 670 32.38 -6.89 -15.81
CA GLU A 670 31.99 -8.29 -16.06
C GLU A 670 32.95 -9.03 -17.00
N GLU A 671 33.61 -8.30 -17.91
CA GLU A 671 34.59 -8.87 -18.84
C GLU A 671 35.64 -7.82 -19.27
N ILE A 672 36.93 -8.14 -19.14
CA ILE A 672 38.01 -7.39 -19.79
C ILE A 672 38.23 -8.04 -21.16
N GLN A 673 37.66 -7.46 -22.22
CA GLN A 673 37.97 -7.91 -23.57
C GLN A 673 39.44 -7.63 -23.87
N LYS A 674 40.27 -8.68 -23.91
CA LYS A 674 41.60 -8.62 -24.53
C LYS A 674 41.38 -8.48 -26.03
N THR A 675 41.66 -7.31 -26.58
CA THR A 675 41.72 -7.13 -28.03
C THR A 675 42.87 -7.94 -28.60
N THR A 676 42.54 -9.02 -29.32
CA THR A 676 43.48 -9.69 -30.22
C THR A 676 43.78 -8.79 -31.42
N GLU A 677 45.07 -8.66 -31.73
CA GLU A 677 45.62 -7.96 -32.87
C GLU A 677 45.02 -8.52 -34.17
N ASN A 678 44.26 -7.71 -34.91
CA ASN A 678 43.97 -7.74 -36.36
C ASN A 678 42.52 -7.35 -36.68
N SER A 679 42.19 -6.07 -36.51
CA SER A 679 41.01 -5.46 -37.16
C SER A 679 41.27 -3.99 -37.46
N PRO A 680 40.71 -3.44 -38.56
CA PRO A 680 40.99 -2.07 -39.02
C PRO A 680 40.63 -1.03 -37.96
N ALA A 681 41.37 0.08 -37.94
CA ALA A 681 41.42 1.12 -36.90
C ALA A 681 40.08 1.35 -36.16
N ARG A 682 39.91 0.68 -35.02
CA ARG A 682 38.80 0.91 -34.09
C ARG A 682 39.15 2.08 -33.18
N PHE A 683 38.13 2.84 -32.78
CA PHE A 683 38.27 3.92 -31.81
C PHE A 683 39.02 3.43 -30.56
N SER A 684 40.18 4.02 -30.28
CA SER A 684 41.05 3.62 -29.16
C SER A 684 41.58 4.84 -28.42
N ILE A 685 41.91 4.67 -27.15
CA ILE A 685 42.62 5.64 -26.31
C ILE A 685 43.88 4.97 -25.80
N GLN A 686 45.02 5.63 -25.97
CA GLN A 686 46.30 5.17 -25.45
C GLN A 686 46.99 6.34 -24.73
N PRO A 687 47.11 6.29 -23.38
CA PRO A 687 47.94 7.23 -22.67
C PRO A 687 49.42 6.93 -22.93
N GLU A 688 50.24 7.98 -23.05
CA GLU A 688 51.69 7.85 -23.24
C GLU A 688 52.34 7.12 -22.04
N GLN A 689 51.77 7.30 -20.85
CA GLN A 689 52.16 6.61 -19.63
C GLN A 689 50.96 6.14 -18.83
N THR A 690 51.07 4.95 -18.24
CA THR A 690 50.00 4.33 -17.44
C THR A 690 50.23 4.46 -15.94
N VAL A 691 51.32 5.13 -15.52
CA VAL A 691 51.63 5.42 -14.12
C VAL A 691 51.96 6.91 -14.02
N VAL A 692 51.15 7.67 -13.30
CA VAL A 692 51.20 9.13 -13.23
C VAL A 692 51.08 9.62 -11.80
N LYS A 693 51.50 10.86 -11.53
CA LYS A 693 51.29 11.53 -10.23
C LYS A 693 50.06 12.43 -10.28
N ARG A 694 49.50 12.71 -9.11
CA ARG A 694 48.45 13.73 -8.94
C ARG A 694 48.94 15.09 -9.44
N GLY A 695 48.12 15.80 -10.22
CA GLY A 695 48.48 17.07 -10.85
C GLY A 695 49.33 16.97 -12.12
N GLU A 696 49.75 15.77 -12.53
CA GLU A 696 50.53 15.54 -13.74
C GLU A 696 49.65 15.62 -14.99
N GLN A 697 50.22 16.05 -16.12
CA GLN A 697 49.56 15.98 -17.43
C GLN A 697 49.99 14.69 -18.13
N VAL A 698 49.03 13.98 -18.72
CA VAL A 698 49.28 12.79 -19.54
C VAL A 698 48.80 13.02 -20.96
N ALA A 699 49.72 12.91 -21.92
CA ALA A 699 49.37 12.95 -23.32
C ALA A 699 48.54 11.72 -23.69
N LEU A 700 47.41 11.94 -24.36
CA LEU A 700 46.51 10.90 -24.84
C LEU A 700 46.51 10.85 -26.36
N HIS A 701 46.73 9.65 -26.90
CA HIS A 701 46.55 9.35 -28.32
C HIS A 701 45.20 8.69 -28.55
N ILE A 702 44.35 9.31 -29.38
CA ILE A 702 43.01 8.82 -29.68
C ILE A 702 42.88 8.54 -31.18
N THR A 703 42.74 7.27 -31.54
CA THR A 703 42.55 6.89 -32.96
C THR A 703 41.07 6.80 -33.32
N ALA A 704 40.74 7.08 -34.59
CA ALA A 704 39.39 6.96 -35.14
C ALA A 704 38.26 7.72 -34.40
N ALA A 705 38.57 8.87 -33.78
CA ALA A 705 37.53 9.78 -33.30
C ALA A 705 36.77 10.38 -34.50
N SER A 706 35.44 10.47 -34.41
CA SER A 706 34.61 11.09 -35.47
C SER A 706 34.23 12.53 -35.14
N GLN A 707 34.55 12.97 -33.92
CA GLN A 707 34.23 14.29 -33.38
C GLN A 707 35.52 15.04 -33.06
N LEU A 708 35.51 16.36 -33.31
CA LEU A 708 36.66 17.23 -33.08
C LEU A 708 37.07 17.28 -31.60
N MET A 709 36.07 17.23 -30.69
CA MET A 709 36.27 17.15 -29.25
C MET A 709 35.85 15.78 -28.73
N VAL A 710 36.76 15.10 -28.03
CA VAL A 710 36.53 13.80 -27.41
C VAL A 710 36.48 13.97 -25.89
N PRO A 711 35.32 13.73 -25.24
CA PRO A 711 35.25 13.69 -23.79
C PRO A 711 36.01 12.47 -23.25
N VAL A 712 36.92 12.71 -22.32
CA VAL A 712 37.67 11.70 -21.59
C VAL A 712 37.30 11.76 -20.10
N ARG A 713 36.89 10.63 -19.53
CA ARG A 713 36.50 10.47 -18.13
C ARG A 713 37.53 9.63 -17.39
N LEU A 714 37.81 9.99 -16.15
CA LEU A 714 38.57 9.17 -15.23
C LEU A 714 37.58 8.50 -14.27
N VAL A 715 37.66 7.17 -14.18
CA VAL A 715 36.71 6.33 -13.45
C VAL A 715 37.45 5.52 -12.39
N ASP A 716 36.97 5.52 -11.16
CA ASP A 716 37.53 4.70 -10.09
C ASP A 716 37.19 3.21 -10.24
N THR A 717 37.73 2.33 -9.38
CA THR A 717 37.43 0.89 -9.44
C THR A 717 36.00 0.53 -9.02
N ALA A 718 35.25 1.46 -8.44
CA ALA A 718 33.84 1.30 -8.11
C ALA A 718 32.92 1.74 -9.26
N GLY A 719 33.47 2.32 -10.34
CA GLY A 719 32.73 2.78 -11.51
C GLY A 719 32.30 4.25 -11.45
N ASN A 720 32.72 5.02 -10.43
CA ASN A 720 32.38 6.43 -10.31
C ASN A 720 33.28 7.28 -11.22
N VAL A 721 32.68 8.22 -11.95
CA VAL A 721 33.43 9.26 -12.67
C VAL A 721 33.96 10.25 -11.65
N VAL A 722 35.27 10.25 -11.46
CA VAL A 722 35.96 11.12 -10.50
C VAL A 722 36.49 12.39 -11.15
N TYR A 723 36.66 12.40 -12.48
CA TYR A 723 37.04 13.58 -13.24
C TYR A 723 36.69 13.45 -14.74
N GLN A 724 36.49 14.57 -15.43
CA GLN A 724 36.23 14.59 -16.87
C GLN A 724 36.87 15.83 -17.51
N GLN A 725 37.50 15.63 -18.68
CA GLN A 725 38.04 16.71 -19.51
C GLN A 725 37.77 16.36 -20.98
N SER A 726 37.40 17.36 -21.78
CA SER A 726 37.26 17.19 -23.23
C SER A 726 38.53 17.64 -23.93
N LEU A 727 39.04 16.81 -24.84
CA LEU A 727 40.26 17.06 -25.58
C LEU A 727 39.96 17.24 -27.07
N LEU A 728 40.77 18.05 -27.76
CA LEU A 728 40.87 17.93 -29.22
C LEU A 728 41.52 16.58 -29.51
N HIS A 729 41.10 15.89 -30.59
CA HIS A 729 41.53 14.56 -31.04
C HIS A 729 42.73 13.90 -30.30
N ASP A 730 43.91 14.54 -30.29
CA ASP A 730 45.00 14.22 -29.36
C ASP A 730 45.26 15.41 -28.43
N GLY A 731 45.53 15.16 -27.14
CA GLY A 731 45.77 16.23 -26.18
C GLY A 731 46.18 15.78 -24.79
N ASP A 732 46.55 16.76 -23.98
CA ASP A 732 47.00 16.55 -22.60
C ASP A 732 45.82 16.50 -21.63
N TYR A 733 45.69 15.36 -20.98
CA TYR A 733 44.72 15.15 -19.92
C TYR A 733 45.35 15.49 -18.57
N GLN A 734 44.73 16.41 -17.83
CA GLN A 734 45.21 16.82 -16.53
C GLN A 734 44.70 15.88 -15.45
N ILE A 735 45.61 15.22 -14.73
CA ILE A 735 45.25 14.40 -13.57
C ILE A 735 44.92 15.33 -12.40
N PRO A 736 43.74 15.21 -11.76
CA PRO A 736 43.38 16.05 -10.62
C PRO A 736 44.39 15.92 -9.46
N THR A 737 44.57 17.00 -8.70
CA THR A 737 45.47 17.01 -7.54
C THR A 737 44.84 16.40 -6.28
N ASP A 738 43.51 16.37 -6.20
CA ASP A 738 42.69 15.97 -5.06
C ASP A 738 42.23 14.49 -5.10
N ILE A 739 42.61 13.75 -6.14
CA ILE A 739 42.25 12.34 -6.29
C ILE A 739 43.10 11.43 -5.38
N MET A 740 42.55 10.30 -4.92
CA MET A 740 43.30 9.34 -4.12
C MET A 740 44.27 8.51 -4.99
N PRO A 741 45.47 8.15 -4.50
CA PRO A 741 46.33 7.19 -5.19
C PRO A 741 45.61 5.85 -5.39
N GLY A 742 45.71 5.25 -6.57
CA GLY A 742 44.96 4.04 -6.88
C GLY A 742 44.92 3.66 -8.35
N LEU A 743 44.17 2.60 -8.63
CA LEU A 743 43.86 2.15 -9.99
C LEU A 743 42.65 2.91 -10.52
N TYR A 744 42.75 3.45 -11.74
CA TYR A 744 41.66 4.11 -12.44
C TYR A 744 41.57 3.64 -13.88
N ILE A 745 40.42 3.86 -14.49
CA ILE A 745 40.16 3.63 -15.91
C ILE A 745 39.89 4.97 -16.59
N MET A 746 40.68 5.32 -17.60
CA MET A 746 40.39 6.44 -18.49
C MET A 746 39.47 5.96 -19.61
N GLN A 747 38.36 6.64 -19.83
CA GLN A 747 37.37 6.31 -20.86
C GLN A 747 37.21 7.47 -21.85
N ALA A 748 37.45 7.23 -23.13
CA ALA A 748 37.13 8.15 -24.22
C ALA A 748 35.80 7.75 -24.88
N ILE A 749 34.98 8.73 -25.27
CA ILE A 749 33.66 8.48 -25.88
C ILE A 749 33.53 9.22 -27.21
N ASN A 750 33.13 8.52 -28.28
CA ASN A 750 32.92 9.07 -29.64
C ASN A 750 31.44 9.03 -30.05
N GLY A 751 30.52 9.25 -29.10
CA GLY A 751 29.06 9.23 -29.32
C GLY A 751 28.43 7.87 -29.63
N ARG A 752 29.17 6.89 -30.16
CA ARG A 752 28.70 5.52 -30.45
C ARG A 752 29.59 4.41 -29.88
N GLN A 753 30.84 4.73 -29.55
CA GLN A 753 31.85 3.79 -29.07
C GLN A 753 32.57 4.37 -27.86
N THR A 754 32.95 3.49 -26.93
CA THR A 754 33.77 3.81 -25.76
C THR A 754 35.09 3.07 -25.88
N ALA A 755 36.20 3.78 -25.72
CA ALA A 755 37.53 3.19 -25.60
C ALA A 755 38.04 3.39 -24.17
N SER A 756 38.81 2.43 -23.63
CA SER A 756 39.28 2.50 -22.25
C SER A 756 40.77 2.18 -22.14
N ALA A 757 41.46 2.86 -21.24
CA ALA A 757 42.84 2.58 -20.86
C ALA A 757 42.99 2.55 -19.34
N LYS A 758 43.87 1.68 -18.85
CA LYS A 758 44.21 1.59 -17.43
C LYS A 758 45.24 2.66 -17.07
N ILE A 759 45.05 3.32 -15.93
CA ILE A 759 46.02 4.25 -15.36
C ILE A 759 46.16 4.02 -13.85
N ILE A 760 47.38 4.15 -13.32
CA ILE A 760 47.71 4.06 -11.91
C ILE A 760 48.17 5.45 -11.47
N ILE A 761 47.48 6.03 -10.49
CA ILE A 761 47.80 7.34 -9.94
C ILE A 761 48.55 7.13 -8.62
N LYS A 762 49.72 7.76 -8.48
CA LYS A 762 50.58 7.73 -7.30
C LYS A 762 50.44 8.97 -6.42
#